data_AF-A0A2N2W4M7-F1
#
_entry.id   AF-A0A2N2W4M7-F1
#
_cell.length_a   1.000
_cell.length_b   1.000
_cell.length_c   1.000
_cell.angle_alpha   90.00
_cell.angle_beta   90.00
_cell.angle_gamma   90.00
#
_symmetry.space_group_name_H-M   'P 1'
#
loop_
_entity.id
_entity.type
_entity.pdbx_description
1 polymer ?
#
loop_
_entity_poly.entity_id
_entity_poly.type
_entity_poly.pdbx_seq_one_letter_code
_entity_poly.pdbx_strand_id
1 'polypeptide(L)'
;GTNPVYQWYLNGAPVGTNSNTYSNNALTNGDQVYVALTSDANCPTGNPATSNIVTMTVNPNHTVTLTSAAGTNTQSVCINTAITIITYSIGGGATGISNVAGLPTGVTWAFSNPILTISGIPTVGGVFNYSITTIGNACNPGPTSGTINVINPGTPVISGTNSFCFPGTTTLTASIPGGTWASSNTAVATVNASGIVTGISIGYADITYTITSGSCSSMATYRVYVGLVTVTGTAGLASACYPNLGEAFNSINNGVHRDNVEVLINGNTVEPVTAVLYQSGFVGPMGTSQYNNPLRIYPTRPNLTVEGNIDGPLIQFNGADNVIFDGRENRLGTTRSLEIINNNTGLSANTIQLLNGASSNTIQYAFIKGSGSGLNTGVVHIGEALGTNNEVNTITLNAISGTTTNRPVNAIYSNTGVNQNRLTISYNDIFNFMNPAIASNGIFLTGFSTNCTIQQNRFFETTTFISSSNVDYAVIRIENTSGNGFIISNNFIGSSSELYSGYWTKTGSSNSFFAILLNIGSNNSNYIQGNVIGNFNWSNSSSADWTGIYVASGSVVIGQTASLAGSGNTIGSLVGIESIIYSSGSSGSVINGIYTYSNANPGETVYIRGNTIGAFRTGLISNVAYTFHGIRTTGPAGVTGSSVSIIGNSIGNSTSHSISLGNAATGGYQNKIKGIYNNSPGYIIIRGNNIQNLSAYSSSAPEGNSTIEGIHFYGNNIGNNRINKNYIHTLYVSSNTYSAGIRGIYVDGGDSRYSNNIINLGFGFNMRGYITGIYQDGDHHQENEFFFNTIFIGGTIIGGTTPAPSYAFLAENGSENGIFVTLQNNILHNERVSTGFAANTIRHSCVRFARLNSNTNLWAIINYNDYYFPPASLSSALGSFETTTNILNLGAWQAATGQDLNSLNVDPFFLTIPPLAPVDLKPAANLPGLAGTGGITDDFGNVTRPVAPTPVTMGAWEILCQVAVTTQPVNVTECENGTATFSVAAVGTGVPSYQWQIFTGGVWVNLTNTLPYSGVLTPTLTITGITNAMNGNQYRCQVTSVTPGTPPCTKITDSNGATLNVIPGPTTSAIWHY
;
A
#
# COMPACT_ATOMS: atom_id res chain seq x y z
N GLY A 1 -4.31 138.71 63.80
CA GLY A 1 -5.39 139.66 63.56
C GLY A 1 -6.11 139.15 62.34
N THR A 2 -6.47 140.03 61.42
CA THR A 2 -7.26 139.66 60.24
C THR A 2 -6.46 138.93 59.17
N ASN A 3 -5.13 139.12 59.11
CA ASN A 3 -4.26 138.46 58.11
C ASN A 3 -3.01 137.85 58.77
N PRO A 4 -3.12 136.72 59.49
CA PRO A 4 -1.95 136.10 60.11
C PRO A 4 -1.05 135.40 59.08
N VAL A 5 0.26 135.35 59.37
CA VAL A 5 1.27 134.68 58.55
C VAL A 5 1.63 133.33 59.18
N TYR A 6 1.59 132.25 58.39
CA TYR A 6 1.90 130.88 58.77
C TYR A 6 3.30 130.50 58.26
N GLN A 7 4.16 129.99 59.14
CA GLN A 7 5.40 129.32 58.76
C GLN A 7 5.38 127.91 59.33
N TRP A 8 5.29 126.90 58.46
CA TRP A 8 5.38 125.52 58.89
C TRP A 8 6.82 125.14 59.16
N TYR A 9 7.02 124.18 60.06
CA TYR A 9 8.30 123.62 60.41
C TYR A 9 8.23 122.11 60.33
N LEU A 10 9.24 121.51 59.70
CA LEU A 10 9.49 120.07 59.68
C LEU A 10 10.85 119.87 60.36
N ASN A 11 10.87 119.18 61.50
CA ASN A 11 12.08 118.95 62.32
C ASN A 11 12.82 120.25 62.67
N GLY A 12 12.07 121.33 62.92
CA GLY A 12 12.62 122.64 63.28
C GLY A 12 13.15 123.48 62.10
N ALA A 13 13.16 122.96 60.87
CA ALA A 13 13.47 123.74 59.68
C ALA A 13 12.20 124.35 59.06
N PRO A 14 12.20 125.62 58.62
CA PRO A 14 11.04 126.23 58.01
C PRO A 14 10.73 125.58 56.66
N VAL A 15 9.49 125.12 56.51
CA VAL A 15 8.93 124.48 55.31
C VAL A 15 7.54 125.05 55.01
N GLY A 16 7.01 124.73 53.83
CA GLY A 16 5.70 125.24 53.41
C GLY A 16 5.70 126.73 53.09
N THR A 17 4.59 127.20 52.54
CA THR A 17 4.33 128.61 52.25
C THR A 17 3.40 129.19 53.31
N ASN A 18 3.14 130.49 53.25
CA ASN A 18 2.20 131.20 54.11
C ASN A 18 0.73 130.74 53.91
N SER A 19 0.42 129.53 54.37
CA SER A 19 -0.86 128.85 54.24
C SER A 19 -1.27 128.22 55.57
N ASN A 20 -2.58 128.19 55.84
CA ASN A 20 -3.14 127.52 57.01
C ASN A 20 -3.10 125.98 56.91
N THR A 21 -2.59 125.43 55.82
CA THR A 21 -2.45 123.99 55.55
C THR A 21 -1.07 123.67 54.97
N TYR A 22 -0.49 122.54 55.38
CA TYR A 22 0.78 122.01 54.89
C TYR A 22 0.63 120.54 54.51
N SER A 23 1.07 120.18 53.31
CA SER A 23 1.07 118.81 52.79
C SER A 23 2.49 118.40 52.43
N ASN A 24 2.92 117.21 52.86
CA ASN A 24 4.22 116.64 52.50
C ASN A 24 4.10 115.10 52.38
N ASN A 25 4.53 114.57 51.24
CA ASN A 25 4.40 113.15 50.87
C ASN A 25 5.70 112.35 51.09
N ALA A 26 6.75 113.00 51.63
CA ALA A 26 8.07 112.43 51.87
C ALA A 26 8.43 112.39 53.37
N LEU A 27 7.42 112.48 54.24
CA LEU A 27 7.61 112.43 55.69
C LEU A 27 8.16 111.06 56.11
N THR A 28 9.14 111.07 57.00
CA THR A 28 9.74 109.87 57.60
C THR A 28 9.24 109.64 59.02
N ASN A 29 9.35 108.40 59.51
CA ASN A 29 8.91 108.07 60.87
C ASN A 29 9.71 108.88 61.90
N GLY A 30 9.01 109.59 62.79
CA GLY A 30 9.63 110.48 63.77
C GLY A 30 9.73 111.95 63.35
N ASP A 31 9.37 112.29 62.11
CA ASP A 31 9.32 113.68 61.67
C ASP A 31 8.33 114.50 62.50
N GLN A 32 8.77 115.67 62.95
CA GLN A 32 8.03 116.57 63.80
C GLN A 32 7.52 117.76 62.99
N VAL A 33 6.20 117.85 62.84
CA VAL A 33 5.55 118.93 62.09
C VAL A 33 4.81 119.86 63.06
N TYR A 34 5.08 121.15 62.97
CA TYR A 34 4.34 122.19 63.69
C TYR A 34 4.32 123.48 62.87
N VAL A 35 3.47 124.44 63.24
CA VAL A 35 3.37 125.74 62.56
C VAL A 35 3.55 126.87 63.57
N ALA A 36 4.31 127.90 63.19
CA ALA A 36 4.31 129.18 63.88
C ALA A 36 3.39 130.15 63.14
N LEU A 37 2.48 130.77 63.88
CA LEU A 37 1.51 131.74 63.39
C LEU A 37 1.88 133.13 63.91
N THR A 38 2.24 134.05 63.01
CA THR A 38 2.46 135.46 63.34
C THR A 38 1.20 136.27 63.10
N SER A 39 0.67 136.90 64.14
CA SER A 39 -0.48 137.82 64.11
C SER A 39 -0.06 139.23 63.66
N ASP A 40 -0.92 139.91 62.91
CA ASP A 40 -0.79 141.30 62.42
C ASP A 40 -1.48 142.36 63.32
N ALA A 41 -1.97 141.99 64.52
CA ALA A 41 -2.64 142.92 65.43
C ALA A 41 -1.63 143.79 66.23
N ASN A 42 -2.00 145.03 66.60
CA ASN A 42 -1.17 145.91 67.46
C ASN A 42 -1.21 145.43 68.93
N CYS A 43 -0.02 145.33 69.57
CA CYS A 43 0.21 144.86 70.95
C CYS A 43 -0.20 143.40 71.29
N PRO A 44 0.14 142.36 70.48
CA PRO A 44 -0.19 140.98 70.82
C PRO A 44 0.87 140.36 71.74
N THR A 45 0.43 139.72 72.82
CA THR A 45 1.29 138.88 73.68
C THR A 45 1.38 137.45 73.13
N GLY A 46 2.59 136.86 73.09
CA GLY A 46 2.81 135.50 72.58
C GLY A 46 2.80 135.37 71.05
N ASN A 47 3.31 136.38 70.33
CA ASN A 47 3.34 136.45 68.87
C ASN A 47 4.79 136.35 68.33
N PRO A 48 5.17 135.33 67.54
CA PRO A 48 4.31 134.29 66.97
C PRO A 48 3.86 133.23 67.98
N ALA A 49 2.65 132.71 67.78
CA ALA A 49 2.12 131.56 68.50
C ALA A 49 2.48 130.26 67.77
N THR A 50 3.08 129.30 68.45
CA THR A 50 3.42 127.99 67.89
C THR A 50 2.36 126.95 68.22
N SER A 51 2.00 126.11 67.24
CA SER A 51 1.18 124.93 67.48
C SER A 51 1.95 123.88 68.30
N ASN A 52 1.23 122.89 68.80
CA ASN A 52 1.86 121.65 69.27
C ASN A 52 2.62 120.98 68.11
N ILE A 53 3.62 120.18 68.48
CA ILE A 53 4.35 119.32 67.56
C ILE A 53 3.55 118.05 67.33
N VAL A 54 3.29 117.72 66.07
CA VAL A 54 2.77 116.43 65.63
C VAL A 54 3.94 115.58 65.17
N THR A 55 4.24 114.51 65.90
CA THR A 55 5.25 113.52 65.49
C THR A 55 4.60 112.51 64.55
N MET A 56 5.12 112.38 63.34
CA MET A 56 4.62 111.45 62.33
C MET A 56 5.00 110.01 62.66
N THR A 57 4.02 109.11 62.58
CA THR A 57 4.27 107.66 62.61
C THR A 57 4.10 107.08 61.21
N VAL A 58 5.20 106.58 60.62
CA VAL A 58 5.19 105.95 59.30
C VAL A 58 5.53 104.47 59.47
N ASN A 59 4.55 103.60 59.23
CA ASN A 59 4.70 102.16 59.41
C ASN A 59 5.36 101.50 58.18
N PRO A 60 6.28 100.54 58.35
CA PRO A 60 6.89 99.84 57.23
C PRO A 60 5.86 98.94 56.53
N ASN A 61 5.92 98.86 55.20
CA ASN A 61 5.10 97.93 54.41
C ASN A 61 5.44 96.48 54.77
N HIS A 62 4.48 95.56 54.64
CA HIS A 62 4.76 94.13 54.74
C HIS A 62 5.67 93.69 53.57
N THR A 63 6.69 92.87 53.85
CA THR A 63 7.55 92.28 52.81
C THR A 63 7.44 90.76 52.82
N VAL A 64 7.15 90.17 51.65
CA VAL A 64 7.15 88.71 51.43
C VAL A 64 8.14 88.45 50.30
N THR A 65 9.30 87.88 50.61
CA THR A 65 10.38 87.69 49.64
C THR A 65 10.63 86.21 49.44
N LEU A 66 10.64 85.74 48.18
CA LEU A 66 10.99 84.35 47.87
C LEU A 66 12.46 84.10 48.25
N THR A 67 12.70 83.11 49.10
CA THR A 67 14.04 82.72 49.54
C THR A 67 14.52 81.39 48.96
N SER A 68 13.60 80.54 48.51
CA SER A 68 13.95 79.39 47.66
C SER A 68 14.41 79.87 46.26
N ALA A 69 15.04 78.99 45.50
CA ALA A 69 15.56 79.32 44.15
C ALA A 69 14.47 79.94 43.24
N ALA A 70 14.88 80.85 42.35
CA ALA A 70 13.96 81.51 41.42
C ALA A 70 13.17 80.47 40.60
N GLY A 71 11.84 80.64 40.53
CA GLY A 71 10.93 79.76 39.79
C GLY A 71 10.25 78.66 40.61
N THR A 72 10.65 78.43 41.88
CA THR A 72 9.94 77.47 42.76
C THR A 72 8.50 77.89 43.06
N ASN A 73 8.22 79.19 43.06
CA ASN A 73 6.88 79.76 43.21
C ASN A 73 5.99 79.64 41.97
N THR A 74 6.53 79.15 40.85
CA THR A 74 5.81 78.92 39.60
C THR A 74 6.32 77.61 39.00
N GLN A 75 5.88 76.49 39.57
CA GLN A 75 6.39 75.16 39.20
C GLN A 75 5.30 74.28 38.60
N SER A 76 5.73 73.37 37.71
CA SER A 76 4.91 72.27 37.20
C SER A 76 5.45 70.95 37.75
N VAL A 77 4.57 70.10 38.28
CA VAL A 77 4.93 68.85 38.95
C VAL A 77 3.90 67.77 38.59
N CYS A 78 4.33 66.51 38.56
CA CYS A 78 3.40 65.41 38.34
C CYS A 78 2.59 65.13 39.60
N ILE A 79 1.32 64.76 39.45
CA ILE A 79 0.50 64.26 40.56
C ILE A 79 1.25 63.12 41.30
N ASN A 80 1.12 63.05 42.62
CA ASN A 80 1.82 62.12 43.51
C ASN A 80 3.36 62.25 43.56
N THR A 81 3.94 63.30 42.96
CA THR A 81 5.37 63.64 43.10
C THR A 81 5.52 64.87 43.97
N ALA A 82 6.48 64.87 44.90
CA ALA A 82 6.70 66.01 45.79
C ALA A 82 6.99 67.30 45.00
N ILE A 83 6.41 68.42 45.44
CA ILE A 83 6.79 69.74 44.91
C ILE A 83 8.22 70.06 45.34
N THR A 84 8.90 70.88 44.54
CA THR A 84 10.11 71.56 45.04
C THR A 84 9.69 72.50 46.15
N ILE A 85 10.31 72.38 47.33
CA ILE A 85 9.95 73.16 48.51
C ILE A 85 10.05 74.66 48.20
N ILE A 86 8.99 75.40 48.51
CA ILE A 86 8.91 76.85 48.31
C ILE A 86 9.08 77.51 49.67
N THR A 87 10.09 78.39 49.81
CA THR A 87 10.30 79.16 51.03
C THR A 87 10.23 80.65 50.78
N TYR A 88 9.57 81.37 51.69
CA TYR A 88 9.50 82.82 51.71
C TYR A 88 9.99 83.36 53.05
N SER A 89 10.75 84.45 53.03
CA SER A 89 11.05 85.26 54.21
C SER A 89 10.01 86.35 54.38
N ILE A 90 9.47 86.46 55.58
CA ILE A 90 8.44 87.42 55.98
C ILE A 90 9.07 88.49 56.86
N GLY A 91 8.84 89.77 56.55
CA GLY A 91 9.46 90.89 57.25
C GLY A 91 8.76 92.23 57.01
N GLY A 92 9.48 93.32 57.28
CA GLY A 92 8.92 94.68 57.23
C GLY A 92 7.87 94.88 58.33
N GLY A 93 6.65 95.25 57.95
CA GLY A 93 5.51 95.41 58.86
C GLY A 93 4.77 94.13 59.25
N ALA A 94 5.09 92.98 58.62
CA ALA A 94 4.42 91.70 58.87
C ALA A 94 5.05 90.97 60.07
N THR A 95 4.21 90.49 60.99
CA THR A 95 4.59 89.72 62.19
C THR A 95 4.22 88.22 62.07
N GLY A 96 3.53 87.81 61.00
CA GLY A 96 3.19 86.41 60.75
C GLY A 96 2.37 86.18 59.48
N ILE A 97 1.85 84.96 59.31
CA ILE A 97 1.00 84.54 58.18
C ILE A 97 -0.38 84.15 58.73
N SER A 98 -1.46 84.73 58.20
CA SER A 98 -2.84 84.37 58.57
C SER A 98 -3.33 83.15 57.80
N ASN A 99 -2.97 83.05 56.52
CA ASN A 99 -3.41 81.97 55.65
C ASN A 99 -2.51 81.84 54.42
N VAL A 100 -2.33 80.61 53.94
CA VAL A 100 -1.92 80.33 52.57
C VAL A 100 -3.08 79.58 51.91
N ALA A 101 -3.85 80.29 51.09
CA ALA A 101 -5.03 79.75 50.42
C ALA A 101 -4.67 79.22 49.03
N GLY A 102 -5.45 78.28 48.50
CA GLY A 102 -5.33 77.82 47.11
C GLY A 102 -4.24 76.77 46.83
N LEU A 103 -3.69 76.13 47.88
CA LEU A 103 -2.77 74.99 47.70
C LEU A 103 -3.51 73.73 47.23
N PRO A 104 -2.88 72.88 46.40
CA PRO A 104 -3.44 71.58 46.05
C PRO A 104 -3.52 70.66 47.27
N THR A 105 -4.51 69.77 47.28
CA THR A 105 -4.63 68.71 48.30
C THR A 105 -3.34 67.89 48.39
N GLY A 106 -2.81 67.71 49.60
CA GLY A 106 -1.55 67.00 49.84
C GLY A 106 -0.29 67.91 49.88
N VAL A 107 -0.44 69.19 49.51
CA VAL A 107 0.55 70.23 49.78
C VAL A 107 0.09 71.06 50.99
N THR A 108 0.99 71.24 51.96
CA THR A 108 0.73 71.98 53.18
C THR A 108 1.72 73.13 53.31
N TRP A 109 1.47 73.99 54.29
CA TRP A 109 2.36 75.09 54.62
C TRP A 109 2.62 75.10 56.14
N ALA A 110 3.81 75.56 56.52
CA ALA A 110 4.21 75.75 57.90
C ALA A 110 5.00 77.05 58.02
N PHE A 111 4.72 77.84 59.06
CA PHE A 111 5.43 79.08 59.33
C PHE A 111 6.26 78.94 60.60
N SER A 112 7.57 79.20 60.49
CA SER A 112 8.51 79.31 61.59
C SER A 112 9.25 80.63 61.41
N ASN A 113 8.84 81.66 62.17
CA ASN A 113 9.31 83.03 61.99
C ASN A 113 10.85 83.10 61.85
N PRO A 114 11.40 83.70 60.77
CA PRO A 114 10.73 84.50 59.72
C PRO A 114 10.34 83.74 58.44
N ILE A 115 10.46 82.41 58.39
CA ILE A 115 10.32 81.61 57.17
C ILE A 115 8.95 80.93 57.09
N LEU A 116 8.26 81.15 55.97
CA LEU A 116 7.14 80.34 55.51
C LEU A 116 7.67 79.24 54.57
N THR A 117 7.31 77.99 54.83
CA THR A 117 7.66 76.82 54.00
C THR A 117 6.40 76.18 53.46
N ILE A 118 6.33 75.98 52.13
CA ILE A 118 5.28 75.22 51.44
C ILE A 118 5.92 73.94 50.87
N SER A 119 5.38 72.79 51.25
CA SER A 119 5.91 71.48 50.84
C SER A 119 4.81 70.42 50.85
N GLY A 120 5.07 69.27 50.22
CA GLY A 120 4.15 68.14 50.20
C GLY A 120 4.03 67.50 48.84
N ILE A 121 3.06 66.59 48.71
CA ILE A 121 2.83 65.77 47.51
C ILE A 121 1.38 66.01 47.06
N PRO A 122 1.13 66.71 45.94
CA PRO A 122 -0.21 66.96 45.45
C PRO A 122 -0.89 65.66 45.00
N THR A 123 -2.12 65.43 45.45
CA THR A 123 -2.92 64.23 45.14
C THR A 123 -4.07 64.48 44.16
N VAL A 124 -4.20 65.72 43.66
CA VAL A 124 -5.23 66.13 42.69
C VAL A 124 -4.59 66.95 41.57
N GLY A 125 -4.90 66.63 40.31
CA GLY A 125 -4.39 67.34 39.13
C GLY A 125 -5.15 68.64 38.87
N GLY A 126 -4.47 69.63 38.29
CA GLY A 126 -5.03 70.95 37.98
C GLY A 126 -4.02 72.09 38.17
N VAL A 127 -4.44 73.30 37.79
CA VAL A 127 -3.66 74.53 38.03
C VAL A 127 -4.12 75.14 39.34
N PHE A 128 -3.24 75.21 40.33
CA PHE A 128 -3.52 75.75 41.66
C PHE A 128 -2.77 77.06 41.86
N ASN A 129 -3.51 78.16 41.87
CA ASN A 129 -2.98 79.47 42.21
C ASN A 129 -3.12 79.67 43.72
N TYR A 130 -2.00 79.82 44.43
CA TYR A 130 -1.99 80.04 45.87
C TYR A 130 -1.66 81.50 46.21
N SER A 131 -2.18 81.97 47.33
CA SER A 131 -1.98 83.34 47.82
C SER A 131 -1.60 83.34 49.29
N ILE A 132 -0.57 84.11 49.64
CA ILE A 132 -0.05 84.28 51.00
C ILE A 132 -0.61 85.57 51.59
N THR A 133 -1.33 85.45 52.70
CA THR A 133 -1.86 86.59 53.44
C THR A 133 -1.06 86.77 54.74
N THR A 134 -0.46 87.94 54.91
CA THR A 134 0.34 88.30 56.09
C THR A 134 -0.52 88.93 57.20
N ILE A 135 -0.07 88.82 58.44
CA ILE A 135 -0.59 89.55 59.62
C ILE A 135 0.49 90.54 60.06
N GLY A 136 0.10 91.74 60.49
CA GLY A 136 1.03 92.78 60.92
C GLY A 136 0.34 94.12 61.12
N ASN A 137 1.05 95.21 60.82
CA ASN A 137 0.50 96.56 60.83
C ASN A 137 -0.50 96.79 59.66
N ALA A 138 -1.07 97.99 59.56
CA ALA A 138 -2.09 98.31 58.55
C ALA A 138 -1.54 98.47 57.11
N CYS A 139 -0.21 98.49 56.90
CA CYS A 139 0.44 98.73 55.62
C CYS A 139 0.68 97.42 54.84
N ASN A 140 -0.41 96.71 54.52
CA ASN A 140 -0.39 95.47 53.75
C ASN A 140 -0.55 95.76 52.24
N PRO A 141 0.46 95.49 51.39
CA PRO A 141 0.40 95.76 49.96
C PRO A 141 -0.51 94.79 49.16
N GLY A 142 -1.14 93.81 49.81
CA GLY A 142 -1.95 92.76 49.19
C GLY A 142 -1.28 91.38 49.25
N PRO A 143 -2.00 90.29 48.95
CA PRO A 143 -1.45 88.95 49.05
C PRO A 143 -0.38 88.69 47.97
N THR A 144 0.72 88.03 48.35
CA THR A 144 1.74 87.54 47.40
C THR A 144 1.31 86.19 46.85
N SER A 145 1.30 86.01 45.52
CA SER A 145 0.80 84.79 44.87
C SER A 145 1.89 83.93 44.23
N GLY A 146 1.58 82.65 44.02
CA GLY A 146 2.34 81.73 43.18
C GLY A 146 1.42 80.70 42.52
N THR A 147 1.98 79.84 41.67
CA THR A 147 1.23 78.83 40.93
C THR A 147 1.92 77.47 41.02
N ILE A 148 1.14 76.44 41.36
CA ILE A 148 1.53 75.03 41.28
C ILE A 148 0.65 74.38 40.22
N ASN A 149 1.24 74.01 39.08
CA ASN A 149 0.55 73.25 38.04
C ASN A 149 0.80 71.76 38.25
N VAL A 150 -0.23 71.04 38.73
CA VAL A 150 -0.16 69.60 38.97
C VAL A 150 -0.64 68.86 37.73
N ILE A 151 0.28 68.26 36.99
CA ILE A 151 0.00 67.56 35.76
C ILE A 151 -0.42 66.12 36.08
N ASN A 152 -1.61 65.72 35.61
CA ASN A 152 -2.08 64.34 35.66
C ASN A 152 -2.24 63.83 34.21
N PRO A 153 -1.32 62.99 33.69
CA PRO A 153 -1.44 62.40 32.36
C PRO A 153 -2.58 61.38 32.23
N GLY A 154 -3.23 61.01 33.34
CA GLY A 154 -4.23 59.93 33.39
C GLY A 154 -3.59 58.55 33.48
N THR A 155 -4.38 57.53 33.80
CA THR A 155 -3.95 56.13 33.81
C THR A 155 -4.54 55.43 32.59
N PRO A 156 -3.76 55.20 31.51
CA PRO A 156 -4.27 54.46 30.37
C PRO A 156 -4.69 53.05 30.77
N VAL A 157 -5.67 52.49 30.07
CA VAL A 157 -6.04 51.07 30.12
C VAL A 157 -5.97 50.55 28.70
N ILE A 158 -5.29 49.42 28.50
CA ILE A 158 -5.24 48.74 27.21
C ILE A 158 -6.29 47.62 27.20
N SER A 159 -7.07 47.52 26.13
CA SER A 159 -8.03 46.45 25.87
C SER A 159 -7.88 45.90 24.45
N GLY A 160 -8.38 44.70 24.20
CA GLY A 160 -8.27 44.00 22.92
C GLY A 160 -8.12 42.49 23.13
N THR A 161 -7.75 41.77 22.07
CA THR A 161 -7.49 40.32 22.15
C THR A 161 -6.04 40.07 22.53
N ASN A 162 -5.81 39.23 23.55
CA ASN A 162 -4.49 38.89 24.09
C ASN A 162 -3.84 37.63 23.48
N SER A 163 -4.51 36.94 22.56
CA SER A 163 -3.97 35.75 21.86
C SER A 163 -4.40 35.73 20.39
N PHE A 164 -3.46 35.46 19.47
CA PHE A 164 -3.73 35.34 18.03
C PHE A 164 -2.64 34.47 17.35
N CYS A 165 -2.89 34.00 16.13
CA CYS A 165 -1.95 33.10 15.43
C CYS A 165 -1.04 33.82 14.44
N PHE A 166 0.17 33.29 14.27
CA PHE A 166 1.08 33.65 13.18
C PHE A 166 0.77 32.85 11.89
N PRO A 167 0.80 33.46 10.70
CA PRO A 167 0.82 34.91 10.46
C PRO A 167 -0.54 35.52 10.76
N GLY A 168 -0.56 36.67 11.44
CA GLY A 168 -1.81 37.33 11.81
C GLY A 168 -1.60 38.61 12.60
N THR A 169 -2.70 39.32 12.81
CA THR A 169 -2.71 40.59 13.55
C THR A 169 -3.87 40.65 14.53
N THR A 170 -3.68 41.37 15.64
CA THR A 170 -4.76 41.79 16.55
C THR A 170 -4.72 43.31 16.69
N THR A 171 -5.82 43.93 17.14
CA THR A 171 -5.86 45.37 17.42
C THR A 171 -6.04 45.58 18.91
N LEU A 172 -5.17 46.39 19.50
CA LEU A 172 -5.28 46.87 20.87
C LEU A 172 -5.77 48.33 20.86
N THR A 173 -6.63 48.67 21.82
CA THR A 173 -7.14 50.02 22.01
C THR A 173 -6.72 50.54 23.38
N ALA A 174 -6.38 51.82 23.46
CA ALA A 174 -6.09 52.48 24.73
C ALA A 174 -7.25 53.41 25.13
N SER A 175 -7.60 53.47 26.42
CA SER A 175 -8.71 54.27 26.94
C SER A 175 -8.54 55.79 26.79
N ILE A 176 -7.31 56.26 26.53
CA ILE A 176 -6.98 57.68 26.37
C ILE A 176 -6.14 57.86 25.08
N PRO A 177 -6.55 58.72 24.13
CA PRO A 177 -5.84 58.94 22.87
C PRO A 177 -4.57 59.80 23.03
N GLY A 178 -3.67 59.75 22.04
CA GLY A 178 -2.49 60.62 21.94
C GLY A 178 -1.19 60.06 22.54
N GLY A 179 -1.16 58.79 22.96
CA GLY A 179 0.03 58.09 23.46
C GLY A 179 0.81 57.36 22.36
N THR A 180 1.86 56.64 22.78
CA THR A 180 2.77 55.89 21.91
C THR A 180 2.79 54.41 22.28
N TRP A 181 2.85 53.53 21.28
CA TRP A 181 2.89 52.08 21.45
C TRP A 181 4.33 51.54 21.35
N ALA A 182 4.66 50.53 22.15
CA ALA A 182 5.92 49.81 22.10
C ALA A 182 5.71 48.32 22.38
N SER A 183 6.57 47.47 21.84
CA SER A 183 6.61 46.02 22.12
C SER A 183 7.90 45.68 22.85
N SER A 184 7.82 44.85 23.90
CA SER A 184 8.99 44.34 24.61
C SER A 184 9.81 43.34 23.79
N ASN A 185 9.20 42.69 22.79
CA ASN A 185 9.87 41.71 21.95
C ASN A 185 9.35 41.78 20.51
N THR A 186 10.00 42.60 19.69
CA THR A 186 9.66 42.78 18.27
C THR A 186 9.96 41.56 17.41
N ALA A 187 10.76 40.60 17.88
CA ALA A 187 10.97 39.32 17.20
C ALA A 187 9.75 38.37 17.33
N VAL A 188 8.92 38.56 18.36
CA VAL A 188 7.66 37.82 18.55
C VAL A 188 6.48 38.60 17.99
N ALA A 189 6.36 39.89 18.34
CA ALA A 189 5.27 40.73 17.86
C ALA A 189 5.67 42.21 17.78
N THR A 190 5.30 42.88 16.70
CA THR A 190 5.46 44.33 16.51
C THR A 190 4.13 45.04 16.69
N VAL A 191 4.11 46.29 17.15
CA VAL A 191 2.90 47.13 17.25
C VAL A 191 3.08 48.43 16.50
N ASN A 192 2.07 48.85 15.73
CA ASN A 192 2.10 50.12 14.99
C ASN A 192 1.43 51.26 15.79
N ALA A 193 1.48 52.48 15.24
CA ALA A 193 0.90 53.67 15.88
C ALA A 193 -0.62 53.59 16.10
N SER A 194 -1.33 52.77 15.33
CA SER A 194 -2.77 52.55 15.47
C SER A 194 -3.13 51.43 16.46
N GLY A 195 -2.14 50.83 17.14
CA GLY A 195 -2.36 49.72 18.07
C GLY A 195 -2.56 48.36 17.39
N ILE A 196 -2.28 48.25 16.08
CA ILE A 196 -2.31 46.96 15.39
C ILE A 196 -1.02 46.21 15.73
N VAL A 197 -1.17 45.06 16.38
CA VAL A 197 -0.10 44.15 16.76
C VAL A 197 0.00 43.06 15.69
N THR A 198 1.18 42.89 15.11
CA THR A 198 1.49 41.87 14.08
C THR A 198 2.40 40.82 14.67
N GLY A 199 2.01 39.55 14.55
CA GLY A 199 2.79 38.41 15.02
C GLY A 199 3.90 38.07 14.03
N ILE A 200 5.08 37.75 14.55
CA ILE A 200 6.29 37.43 13.78
C ILE A 200 6.75 35.99 14.08
N SER A 201 6.70 35.57 15.34
CA SER A 201 7.01 34.21 15.77
C SER A 201 6.18 33.82 16.99
N ILE A 202 6.14 32.52 17.30
CA ILE A 202 5.52 32.02 18.53
C ILE A 202 6.18 32.66 19.77
N GLY A 203 5.38 33.05 20.77
CA GLY A 203 5.88 33.55 22.05
C GLY A 203 5.01 34.63 22.68
N TYR A 204 5.53 35.23 23.75
CA TYR A 204 4.89 36.36 24.44
C TYR A 204 5.60 37.68 24.12
N ALA A 205 4.82 38.75 24.00
CA ALA A 205 5.30 40.11 23.97
C ALA A 205 4.42 40.99 24.88
N ASP A 206 5.05 41.83 25.68
CA ASP A 206 4.34 42.82 26.48
C ASP A 206 4.23 44.11 25.65
N ILE A 207 3.00 44.52 25.34
CA ILE A 207 2.71 45.74 24.59
C ILE A 207 2.46 46.87 25.58
N THR A 208 3.27 47.92 25.49
CA THR A 208 3.19 49.10 26.36
C THR A 208 2.60 50.27 25.61
N TYR A 209 1.67 50.99 26.24
CA TYR A 209 1.16 52.27 25.76
C TYR A 209 1.51 53.38 26.76
N THR A 210 2.26 54.38 26.30
CA THR A 210 2.74 55.49 27.12
C THR A 210 2.08 56.79 26.71
N ILE A 211 1.44 57.48 27.64
CA ILE A 211 0.87 58.82 27.47
C ILE A 211 1.79 59.82 28.14
N THR A 212 2.10 60.90 27.44
CA THR A 212 2.88 62.01 27.98
C THR A 212 2.03 63.27 27.97
N SER A 213 1.97 63.96 29.11
CA SER A 213 1.37 65.28 29.26
C SER A 213 2.39 66.20 29.92
N GLY A 214 2.85 67.24 29.21
CA GLY A 214 3.98 68.06 29.64
C GLY A 214 5.24 67.21 29.91
N SER A 215 5.80 67.32 31.12
CA SER A 215 6.96 66.53 31.57
C SER A 215 6.58 65.21 32.26
N CYS A 216 5.29 64.87 32.34
CA CYS A 216 4.79 63.73 33.09
C CYS A 216 4.34 62.60 32.16
N SER A 217 4.75 61.37 32.43
CA SER A 217 4.35 60.19 31.67
C SER A 217 3.63 59.17 32.56
N SER A 218 2.66 58.47 31.97
CA SER A 218 1.99 57.33 32.56
C SER A 218 1.85 56.22 31.53
N MET A 219 1.91 54.96 31.95
CA MET A 219 1.94 53.82 31.04
C MET A 219 1.04 52.68 31.50
N ALA A 220 0.58 51.89 30.55
CA ALA A 220 -0.09 50.62 30.76
C ALA A 220 0.61 49.54 29.94
N THR A 221 0.58 48.30 30.43
CA THR A 221 1.17 47.14 29.77
C THR A 221 0.12 46.06 29.57
N TYR A 222 0.11 45.45 28.39
CA TYR A 222 -0.82 44.40 27.99
C TYR A 222 -0.06 43.25 27.33
N ARG A 223 -0.10 42.06 27.94
CA ARG A 223 0.60 40.88 27.42
C ARG A 223 -0.19 40.26 26.27
N VAL A 224 0.46 40.09 25.13
CA VAL A 224 -0.07 39.32 24.00
C VAL A 224 0.71 38.02 23.83
N TYR A 225 0.03 37.01 23.30
CA TYR A 225 0.60 35.72 22.93
C TYR A 225 0.37 35.46 21.44
N VAL A 226 1.43 35.02 20.75
CA VAL A 226 1.38 34.56 19.36
C VAL A 226 1.55 33.05 19.35
N GLY A 227 0.55 32.32 18.84
CA GLY A 227 0.60 30.87 18.68
C GLY A 227 0.69 30.43 17.21
N LEU A 228 0.59 29.12 16.98
CA LEU A 228 0.75 28.49 15.65
C LEU A 228 -0.46 27.67 15.21
N VAL A 229 -1.29 27.22 16.14
CA VAL A 229 -2.46 26.39 15.84
C VAL A 229 -3.72 27.17 16.16
N THR A 230 -4.55 27.46 15.16
CA THR A 230 -5.88 28.04 15.38
C THR A 230 -6.87 26.92 15.65
N VAL A 231 -7.71 27.08 16.66
CA VAL A 231 -8.90 26.24 16.84
C VAL A 231 -10.13 27.14 16.73
N THR A 232 -11.06 26.74 15.88
CA THR A 232 -12.37 27.39 15.75
C THR A 232 -13.47 26.41 16.15
N GLY A 233 -14.53 26.90 16.79
CA GLY A 233 -15.72 26.12 17.15
C GLY A 233 -16.98 26.94 16.93
N THR A 234 -18.10 26.29 16.58
CA THR A 234 -19.40 26.97 16.48
C THR A 234 -20.06 27.18 17.85
N ALA A 235 -19.58 26.52 18.90
CA ALA A 235 -19.98 26.76 20.28
C ALA A 235 -18.77 26.77 21.23
N GLY A 236 -18.97 27.33 22.43
CA GLY A 236 -17.87 27.65 23.34
C GLY A 236 -17.15 28.93 22.88
N LEU A 237 -15.81 28.90 22.88
CA LEU A 237 -14.98 29.96 22.33
C LEU A 237 -14.93 29.84 20.80
N ALA A 238 -15.32 30.91 20.10
CA ALA A 238 -15.45 30.87 18.64
C ALA A 238 -14.11 30.62 17.93
N SER A 239 -13.02 31.24 18.41
CA SER A 239 -11.68 31.07 17.85
C SER A 239 -10.62 31.39 18.90
N ALA A 240 -9.54 30.61 18.93
CA ALA A 240 -8.36 30.87 19.75
C ALA A 240 -7.08 30.33 19.09
N CYS A 241 -5.93 30.72 19.64
CA CYS A 241 -4.63 30.28 19.17
C CYS A 241 -3.82 29.56 20.26
N TYR A 242 -3.12 28.50 19.85
CA TYR A 242 -2.36 27.59 20.71
C TYR A 242 -0.92 27.40 20.21
N PRO A 243 0.05 27.08 21.10
CA PRO A 243 1.44 26.86 20.73
C PRO A 243 1.66 25.69 19.76
N ASN A 244 0.93 24.61 19.98
CA ASN A 244 1.13 23.31 19.34
C ASN A 244 -0.19 22.54 19.30
N LEU A 245 -0.17 21.35 18.69
CA LEU A 245 -1.36 20.54 18.49
C LEU A 245 -1.87 19.95 19.81
N GLY A 246 -0.97 19.59 20.73
CA GLY A 246 -1.33 19.07 22.05
C GLY A 246 -2.17 20.05 22.88
N GLU A 247 -1.77 21.32 22.95
CA GLU A 247 -2.55 22.35 23.67
C GLU A 247 -3.86 22.68 22.96
N ALA A 248 -3.89 22.64 21.63
CA ALA A 248 -5.12 22.73 20.87
C ALA A 248 -6.08 21.58 21.22
N PHE A 249 -5.60 20.34 21.28
CA PHE A 249 -6.43 19.21 21.71
C PHE A 249 -6.86 19.31 23.17
N ASN A 250 -6.00 19.77 24.09
CA ASN A 250 -6.37 20.03 25.49
C ASN A 250 -7.56 20.99 25.58
N SER A 251 -7.57 22.05 24.76
CA SER A 251 -8.67 23.01 24.74
C SER A 251 -10.01 22.38 24.28
N ILE A 252 -9.96 21.50 23.29
CA ILE A 252 -11.12 20.75 22.78
C ILE A 252 -11.60 19.75 23.84
N ASN A 253 -10.67 18.99 24.42
CA ASN A 253 -10.94 18.03 25.48
C ASN A 253 -11.59 18.69 26.70
N ASN A 254 -11.22 19.94 27.02
CA ASN A 254 -11.80 20.71 28.11
C ASN A 254 -13.13 21.40 27.76
N GLY A 255 -13.67 21.21 26.56
CA GLY A 255 -14.93 21.81 26.12
C GLY A 255 -14.84 23.31 25.84
N VAL A 256 -13.62 23.86 25.68
CA VAL A 256 -13.42 25.28 25.34
C VAL A 256 -13.93 25.56 23.94
N HIS A 257 -13.62 24.69 22.98
CA HIS A 257 -14.17 24.70 21.63
C HIS A 257 -15.12 23.52 21.45
N ARG A 258 -16.33 23.78 20.98
CA ARG A 258 -17.40 22.78 20.86
C ARG A 258 -18.12 22.86 19.52
N ASP A 259 -18.90 21.81 19.25
CA ASP A 259 -19.67 21.60 18.03
C ASP A 259 -18.76 21.46 16.79
N ASN A 260 -18.96 22.25 15.73
CA ASN A 260 -18.16 22.12 14.51
C ASN A 260 -16.76 22.69 14.76
N VAL A 261 -15.79 21.80 15.02
CA VAL A 261 -14.41 22.19 15.35
C VAL A 261 -13.49 22.04 14.14
N GLU A 262 -12.72 23.08 13.85
CA GLU A 262 -11.59 23.02 12.92
C GLU A 262 -10.29 23.42 13.64
N VAL A 263 -9.21 22.72 13.32
CA VAL A 263 -7.85 22.91 13.84
C VAL A 263 -6.92 23.20 12.67
N LEU A 264 -6.47 24.45 12.59
CA LEU A 264 -5.67 24.97 11.49
C LEU A 264 -4.21 25.11 11.94
N ILE A 265 -3.31 24.37 11.30
CA ILE A 265 -1.87 24.44 11.58
C ILE A 265 -1.29 25.56 10.71
N ASN A 266 -0.87 26.67 11.33
CA ASN A 266 -0.36 27.85 10.62
C ASN A 266 1.17 27.93 10.55
N GLY A 267 1.88 27.16 11.38
CA GLY A 267 3.32 27.07 11.39
C GLY A 267 3.82 25.74 11.92
N ASN A 268 5.12 25.53 11.85
CA ASN A 268 5.77 24.31 12.33
C ASN A 268 5.62 24.16 13.83
N THR A 269 5.03 23.06 14.29
CA THR A 269 4.82 22.79 15.72
C THR A 269 5.79 21.72 16.21
N VAL A 270 6.17 21.84 17.49
CA VAL A 270 6.89 20.80 18.23
C VAL A 270 6.00 20.37 19.39
N GLU A 271 5.68 19.07 19.44
CA GLU A 271 4.92 18.46 20.53
C GLU A 271 5.91 18.03 21.65
N PRO A 272 5.85 18.64 22.85
CA PRO A 272 6.73 18.30 23.95
C PRO A 272 6.31 17.01 24.68
N VAL A 273 5.05 16.63 24.53
CA VAL A 273 4.39 15.43 25.04
C VAL A 273 3.33 14.99 24.02
N THR A 274 2.78 13.79 24.17
CA THR A 274 1.76 13.27 23.25
C THR A 274 0.58 14.24 23.14
N ALA A 275 0.20 14.58 21.90
CA ALA A 275 -1.04 15.30 21.61
C ALA A 275 -2.22 14.31 21.64
N VAL A 276 -3.02 14.33 22.71
CA VAL A 276 -4.14 13.40 22.92
C VAL A 276 -5.47 14.08 22.62
N LEU A 277 -6.29 13.49 21.74
CA LEU A 277 -7.68 13.89 21.51
C LEU A 277 -8.62 12.79 22.00
N TYR A 278 -9.62 13.15 22.80
CA TYR A 278 -10.62 12.21 23.33
C TYR A 278 -11.87 12.08 22.44
N GLN A 279 -12.64 11.01 22.68
CA GLN A 279 -13.96 10.80 22.08
C GLN A 279 -14.88 12.01 22.18
N SER A 280 -15.68 12.28 21.15
CA SER A 280 -16.75 13.26 21.24
C SER A 280 -17.85 12.78 22.18
N GLY A 281 -18.30 13.65 23.08
CA GLY A 281 -19.25 13.31 24.14
C GLY A 281 -18.59 12.74 25.40
N PHE A 282 -17.25 12.65 25.45
CA PHE A 282 -16.54 12.25 26.66
C PHE A 282 -16.81 13.24 27.81
N VAL A 283 -17.26 12.73 28.96
CA VAL A 283 -17.46 13.51 30.19
C VAL A 283 -16.75 12.79 31.33
N GLY A 284 -15.71 13.39 31.90
CA GLY A 284 -14.97 12.82 33.01
C GLY A 284 -14.00 13.81 33.67
N PRO A 285 -13.19 13.35 34.64
CA PRO A 285 -12.20 14.19 35.32
C PRO A 285 -11.17 14.82 34.37
N MET A 286 -11.01 14.23 33.19
CA MET A 286 -10.06 14.63 32.14
C MET A 286 -10.67 15.57 31.08
N GLY A 287 -11.96 15.93 31.18
CA GLY A 287 -12.58 16.91 30.27
C GLY A 287 -14.04 16.65 29.89
N THR A 288 -14.58 17.53 29.04
CA THR A 288 -15.94 17.50 28.45
C THR A 288 -15.88 17.66 26.93
N SER A 289 -15.13 16.78 26.26
CA SER A 289 -14.90 16.85 24.80
C SER A 289 -16.24 16.75 24.04
N GLN A 290 -16.57 17.75 23.22
CA GLN A 290 -17.84 17.83 22.51
C GLN A 290 -17.67 18.46 21.12
N TYR A 291 -17.35 17.65 20.11
CA TYR A 291 -17.28 18.09 18.71
C TYR A 291 -18.24 17.29 17.83
N ASN A 292 -18.93 17.94 16.89
CA ASN A 292 -19.88 17.32 15.97
C ASN A 292 -19.55 17.69 14.51
N ASN A 293 -19.84 16.80 13.55
CA ASN A 293 -19.40 16.87 12.14
C ASN A 293 -17.88 16.98 11.99
N PRO A 294 -17.26 16.24 11.05
CA PRO A 294 -15.93 15.71 11.33
C PRO A 294 -14.97 16.79 11.81
N LEU A 295 -14.35 16.59 12.97
CA LEU A 295 -13.32 17.51 13.46
C LEU A 295 -12.20 17.49 12.44
N ARG A 296 -11.85 18.65 11.89
CA ARG A 296 -10.87 18.73 10.80
C ARG A 296 -9.57 19.33 11.27
N ILE A 297 -8.47 18.66 10.95
CA ILE A 297 -7.11 19.12 11.24
C ILE A 297 -6.40 19.26 9.89
N TYR A 298 -5.89 20.46 9.58
CA TYR A 298 -5.22 20.70 8.30
C TYR A 298 -4.24 21.90 8.34
N PRO A 299 -3.19 21.90 7.50
CA PRO A 299 -2.28 23.05 7.37
C PRO A 299 -2.92 24.18 6.56
N THR A 300 -2.57 25.44 6.87
CA THR A 300 -3.07 26.61 6.12
C THR A 300 -2.18 27.05 4.97
N ARG A 301 -0.99 26.45 4.86
CA ARG A 301 0.04 26.71 3.83
C ARG A 301 0.93 25.47 3.64
N PRO A 302 1.69 25.36 2.54
CA PRO A 302 2.53 24.19 2.30
C PRO A 302 3.79 24.15 3.18
N ASN A 303 4.40 22.97 3.23
CA ASN A 303 5.69 22.68 3.89
C ASN A 303 5.69 22.93 5.40
N LEU A 304 4.59 22.59 6.08
CA LEU A 304 4.52 22.65 7.54
C LEU A 304 4.92 21.32 8.17
N THR A 305 5.37 21.38 9.43
CA THR A 305 5.70 20.20 10.24
C THR A 305 4.90 20.16 11.54
N VAL A 306 4.54 18.97 11.98
CA VAL A 306 4.18 18.64 13.37
C VAL A 306 5.19 17.59 13.81
N GLU A 307 6.13 17.96 14.68
CA GLU A 307 7.23 17.08 15.05
C GLU A 307 7.39 16.91 16.56
N GLY A 308 8.12 15.88 16.97
CA GLY A 308 8.48 15.65 18.36
C GLY A 308 9.50 14.53 18.50
N ASN A 309 9.98 14.33 19.72
CA ASN A 309 10.89 13.24 20.08
C ASN A 309 10.36 12.51 21.31
N ILE A 310 9.34 11.67 21.10
CA ILE A 310 8.54 11.05 22.18
C ILE A 310 8.63 9.52 22.05
N ASP A 311 9.06 8.83 23.11
CA ASP A 311 8.99 7.36 23.20
C ASP A 311 7.55 6.92 23.55
N GLY A 312 6.67 7.14 22.59
CA GLY A 312 5.23 7.00 22.66
C GLY A 312 4.60 7.56 21.38
N PRO A 313 3.26 7.66 21.30
CA PRO A 313 2.59 8.37 20.21
C PRO A 313 2.95 9.85 20.21
N LEU A 314 3.26 10.41 19.03
CA LEU A 314 3.29 11.87 18.85
C LEU A 314 1.86 12.43 18.90
N ILE A 315 0.94 11.78 18.17
CA ILE A 315 -0.48 12.12 18.12
C ILE A 315 -1.28 10.87 18.51
N GLN A 316 -2.20 11.00 19.46
CA GLN A 316 -3.05 9.92 19.92
C GLN A 316 -4.52 10.29 19.82
N PHE A 317 -5.26 9.54 19.02
CA PHE A 317 -6.71 9.53 18.94
C PHE A 317 -7.24 8.48 19.91
N ASN A 318 -7.61 8.93 21.11
CA ASN A 318 -8.01 8.08 22.23
C ASN A 318 -9.55 8.05 22.33
N GLY A 319 -10.15 7.06 21.66
CA GLY A 319 -11.59 7.00 21.43
C GLY A 319 -12.11 8.09 20.51
N ALA A 320 -11.23 8.92 19.93
CA ALA A 320 -11.65 10.01 19.04
C ALA A 320 -12.40 9.43 17.84
N ASP A 321 -13.55 10.03 17.51
CA ASP A 321 -14.44 9.54 16.49
C ASP A 321 -14.69 10.61 15.44
N ASN A 322 -14.78 10.23 14.17
CA ASN A 322 -15.11 11.16 13.08
C ASN A 322 -14.10 12.32 12.94
N VAL A 323 -12.80 12.05 13.10
CA VAL A 323 -11.73 13.04 12.87
C VAL A 323 -11.17 12.90 11.46
N ILE A 324 -11.00 14.02 10.75
CA ILE A 324 -10.28 14.07 9.47
C ILE A 324 -8.98 14.83 9.68
N PHE A 325 -7.86 14.11 9.61
CA PHE A 325 -6.52 14.68 9.54
C PHE A 325 -6.12 14.75 8.07
N ASP A 326 -6.10 15.96 7.50
CA ASP A 326 -5.82 16.21 6.08
C ASP A 326 -4.53 17.00 5.93
N GLY A 327 -3.51 16.40 5.32
CA GLY A 327 -2.22 17.03 5.11
C GLY A 327 -2.16 18.02 3.94
N ARG A 328 -3.27 18.31 3.23
CA ARG A 328 -3.30 19.32 2.15
C ARG A 328 -3.51 20.73 2.68
N GLU A 329 -2.89 21.70 2.02
CA GLU A 329 -3.15 23.12 2.26
C GLU A 329 -4.66 23.41 2.13
N ASN A 330 -5.27 23.85 3.24
CA ASN A 330 -6.69 24.18 3.32
C ASN A 330 -7.63 23.05 2.84
N ARG A 331 -7.16 21.79 2.81
CA ARG A 331 -7.87 20.60 2.27
C ARG A 331 -8.11 20.63 0.77
N LEU A 332 -7.41 21.48 0.02
CA LEU A 332 -7.60 21.66 -1.42
C LEU A 332 -6.47 20.99 -2.22
N GLY A 333 -6.79 20.60 -3.46
CA GLY A 333 -5.81 19.98 -4.37
C GLY A 333 -5.47 18.52 -4.03
N THR A 334 -4.31 18.07 -4.52
CA THR A 334 -3.83 16.68 -4.42
C THR A 334 -2.42 16.55 -3.80
N THR A 335 -1.82 17.66 -3.39
CA THR A 335 -0.42 17.70 -2.91
C THR A 335 -0.34 17.59 -1.40
N ARG A 336 0.48 16.66 -0.91
CA ARG A 336 0.82 16.55 0.51
C ARG A 336 1.61 17.78 0.95
N SER A 337 1.13 18.48 1.97
CA SER A 337 1.65 19.78 2.41
C SER A 337 2.12 19.81 3.87
N LEU A 338 1.92 18.70 4.59
CA LEU A 338 2.25 18.54 6.00
C LEU A 338 3.11 17.30 6.23
N GLU A 339 4.19 17.47 6.99
CA GLU A 339 4.97 16.37 7.56
C GLU A 339 4.64 16.19 9.05
N ILE A 340 4.39 14.95 9.45
CA ILE A 340 4.13 14.55 10.84
C ILE A 340 5.25 13.60 11.23
N ILE A 341 6.08 13.98 12.21
CA ILE A 341 7.39 13.34 12.44
C ILE A 341 7.58 13.02 13.91
N ASN A 342 7.67 11.73 14.26
CA ASN A 342 8.22 11.32 15.55
C ASN A 342 9.68 10.85 15.37
N ASN A 343 10.62 11.65 15.85
CA ASN A 343 12.05 11.40 15.74
C ASN A 343 12.57 10.32 16.70
N ASN A 344 11.76 9.85 17.63
CA ASN A 344 12.16 8.88 18.62
C ASN A 344 12.28 7.46 18.03
N THR A 345 13.28 6.71 18.49
CA THR A 345 13.57 5.33 18.06
C THR A 345 13.33 4.30 19.16
N GLY A 346 12.72 4.69 20.27
CA GLY A 346 12.38 3.83 21.39
C GLY A 346 11.35 2.76 21.02
N LEU A 347 11.06 1.88 21.99
CA LEU A 347 10.20 0.72 21.77
C LEU A 347 8.71 1.09 21.71
N SER A 348 8.32 2.21 22.30
CA SER A 348 6.93 2.70 22.35
C SER A 348 6.68 3.80 21.32
N ALA A 349 7.72 4.36 20.71
CA ALA A 349 7.63 5.38 19.68
C ALA A 349 6.72 4.98 18.52
N ASN A 350 5.76 5.85 18.21
CA ASN A 350 4.92 5.83 17.01
C ASN A 350 4.47 7.25 16.67
N THR A 351 4.04 7.50 15.44
CA THR A 351 3.73 8.86 14.97
C THR A 351 2.26 9.19 15.15
N ILE A 352 1.37 8.29 14.74
CA ILE A 352 -0.08 8.44 14.97
C ILE A 352 -0.62 7.16 15.56
N GLN A 353 -1.35 7.27 16.67
CA GLN A 353 -2.03 6.15 17.31
C GLN A 353 -3.55 6.32 17.29
N LEU A 354 -4.25 5.30 16.83
CA LEU A 354 -5.69 5.10 17.02
C LEU A 354 -5.86 4.12 18.19
N LEU A 355 -6.56 4.53 19.24
CA LEU A 355 -6.67 3.80 20.51
C LEU A 355 -8.11 3.85 21.06
N ASN A 356 -8.48 2.89 21.90
CA ASN A 356 -9.69 2.90 22.74
C ASN A 356 -11.01 3.08 21.99
N GLY A 357 -11.13 2.43 20.84
CA GLY A 357 -12.36 2.42 20.04
C GLY A 357 -12.51 3.63 19.12
N ALA A 358 -11.41 4.32 18.83
CA ALA A 358 -11.38 5.38 17.84
C ALA A 358 -11.98 4.88 16.52
N SER A 359 -13.01 5.56 16.03
CA SER A 359 -13.83 5.08 14.92
C SER A 359 -14.15 6.15 13.88
N SER A 360 -14.31 5.74 12.62
CA SER A 360 -14.62 6.63 11.50
C SER A 360 -13.62 7.78 11.28
N ASN A 361 -12.36 7.62 11.70
CA ASN A 361 -11.33 8.62 11.47
C ASN A 361 -10.70 8.44 10.09
N THR A 362 -10.30 9.55 9.46
CA THR A 362 -9.58 9.56 8.19
C THR A 362 -8.26 10.29 8.35
N ILE A 363 -7.16 9.61 8.04
CA ILE A 363 -5.81 10.19 7.95
C ILE A 363 -5.44 10.22 6.48
N GLN A 364 -5.24 11.42 5.91
CA GLN A 364 -5.00 11.55 4.48
C GLN A 364 -4.02 12.65 4.07
N TYR A 365 -3.39 12.45 2.91
CA TYR A 365 -2.52 13.42 2.25
C TYR A 365 -1.36 13.98 3.12
N ALA A 366 -0.88 13.22 4.09
CA ALA A 366 0.26 13.64 4.93
C ALA A 366 1.53 12.84 4.58
N PHE A 367 2.70 13.45 4.84
CA PHE A 367 3.94 12.69 5.04
C PHE A 367 3.99 12.28 6.51
N ILE A 368 3.96 10.99 6.81
CA ILE A 368 3.95 10.45 8.17
C ILE A 368 5.25 9.68 8.38
N LYS A 369 6.13 10.20 9.24
CA LYS A 369 7.48 9.69 9.43
C LYS A 369 7.68 9.22 10.86
N GLY A 370 8.25 8.04 11.04
CA GLY A 370 8.52 7.46 12.35
C GLY A 370 9.52 6.31 12.29
N SER A 371 10.28 6.11 13.37
CA SER A 371 11.39 5.14 13.40
C SER A 371 11.41 4.27 14.67
N GLY A 372 10.24 4.05 15.28
CA GLY A 372 10.11 3.22 16.47
C GLY A 372 10.58 1.78 16.25
N SER A 373 11.26 1.22 17.25
CA SER A 373 11.95 -0.08 17.17
C SER A 373 11.20 -1.24 17.85
N GLY A 374 10.02 -0.98 18.41
CA GLY A 374 9.21 -2.02 19.07
C GLY A 374 8.57 -2.99 18.08
N LEU A 375 8.53 -4.28 18.44
CA LEU A 375 7.92 -5.32 17.60
C LEU A 375 6.40 -5.15 17.45
N ASN A 376 5.77 -4.55 18.46
CA ASN A 376 4.33 -4.35 18.56
C ASN A 376 3.94 -2.87 18.34
N THR A 377 4.73 -2.13 17.56
CA THR A 377 4.43 -0.73 17.21
C THR A 377 4.62 -0.49 15.72
N GLY A 378 4.06 0.60 15.20
CA GLY A 378 4.28 1.05 13.83
C GLY A 378 4.25 2.57 13.71
N VAL A 379 4.66 3.12 12.57
CA VAL A 379 4.58 4.58 12.31
C VAL A 379 3.14 5.06 12.50
N VAL A 380 2.18 4.32 11.95
CA VAL A 380 0.77 4.42 12.30
C VAL A 380 0.39 3.16 13.08
N HIS A 381 -0.09 3.35 14.30
CA HIS A 381 -0.42 2.27 15.23
C HIS A 381 -1.93 2.25 15.49
N ILE A 382 -2.53 1.07 15.41
CA ILE A 382 -3.92 0.81 15.79
C ILE A 382 -3.90 -0.18 16.96
N GLY A 383 -4.24 0.30 18.16
CA GLY A 383 -4.13 -0.46 19.41
C GLY A 383 -5.38 -0.38 20.29
N GLU A 384 -5.31 -0.98 21.50
CA GLU A 384 -6.38 -0.94 22.50
C GLU A 384 -5.87 -0.76 23.94
N ALA A 385 -6.76 -0.23 24.81
CA ALA A 385 -6.98 -0.68 26.18
C ALA A 385 -8.48 -1.04 26.37
N LEU A 386 -8.75 -2.29 26.77
CA LEU A 386 -10.02 -2.89 27.24
C LEU A 386 -11.37 -2.28 26.74
N GLY A 387 -12.07 -2.99 25.84
CA GLY A 387 -13.55 -3.01 25.82
C GLY A 387 -14.31 -2.32 24.68
N THR A 388 -13.66 -1.67 23.71
CA THR A 388 -14.33 -1.05 22.52
C THR A 388 -13.60 -1.36 21.20
N ASN A 389 -14.33 -1.44 20.07
CA ASN A 389 -13.77 -1.76 18.73
C ASN A 389 -13.24 -0.48 18.04
N ASN A 390 -12.05 -0.50 17.42
CA ASN A 390 -11.65 0.59 16.50
C ASN A 390 -12.20 0.31 15.11
N GLU A 391 -13.25 1.03 14.70
CA GLU A 391 -14.01 0.67 13.50
C GLU A 391 -13.95 1.73 12.40
N VAL A 392 -13.84 1.27 11.15
CA VAL A 392 -14.02 2.10 9.95
C VAL A 392 -13.00 3.24 9.85
N ASN A 393 -11.79 3.04 10.38
CA ASN A 393 -10.71 4.02 10.22
C ASN A 393 -10.08 3.88 8.82
N THR A 394 -9.81 5.02 8.19
CA THR A 394 -9.26 5.11 6.84
C THR A 394 -7.89 5.77 6.87
N ILE A 395 -6.89 5.10 6.32
CA ILE A 395 -5.54 5.61 6.12
C ILE A 395 -5.34 5.67 4.60
N THR A 396 -5.32 6.86 4.01
CA THR A 396 -5.30 6.98 2.55
C THR A 396 -4.47 8.12 2.00
N LEU A 397 -3.88 7.95 0.82
CA LEU A 397 -3.17 9.03 0.10
C LEU A 397 -1.99 9.60 0.90
N ASN A 398 -1.47 8.89 1.90
CA ASN A 398 -0.31 9.30 2.70
C ASN A 398 1.00 8.80 2.10
N ALA A 399 2.09 9.43 2.50
CA ALA A 399 3.45 8.94 2.32
C ALA A 399 4.00 8.53 3.69
N ILE A 400 4.22 7.25 3.92
CA ILE A 400 4.60 6.67 5.22
C ILE A 400 6.02 6.09 5.13
N SER A 401 6.93 6.58 5.96
CA SER A 401 8.35 6.20 5.91
C SER A 401 9.06 6.27 7.26
N GLY A 402 10.33 5.84 7.29
CA GLY A 402 11.28 6.22 8.34
C GLY A 402 11.56 7.72 8.38
N THR A 403 12.13 8.21 9.49
CA THR A 403 12.47 9.65 9.65
C THR A 403 13.74 10.06 8.91
N THR A 404 14.71 9.15 8.77
CA THR A 404 16.01 9.38 8.10
C THR A 404 16.60 8.02 7.64
N THR A 405 17.85 7.70 8.00
CA THR A 405 18.45 6.36 7.89
C THR A 405 17.83 5.36 8.87
N ASN A 406 17.22 5.85 9.95
CA ASN A 406 16.49 5.01 10.89
C ASN A 406 15.17 4.58 10.28
N ARG A 407 14.83 3.30 10.47
CA ARG A 407 13.69 2.66 9.81
C ARG A 407 12.80 1.96 10.85
N PRO A 408 11.47 2.06 10.73
CA PRO A 408 10.54 1.49 11.68
C PRO A 408 10.55 -0.04 11.61
N VAL A 409 10.00 -0.70 12.64
CA VAL A 409 9.69 -2.13 12.56
C VAL A 409 8.42 -2.39 11.73
N ASN A 410 7.39 -1.56 11.89
CA ASN A 410 6.19 -1.64 11.04
C ASN A 410 5.83 -0.24 10.52
N ALA A 411 5.43 -0.08 9.27
CA ALA A 411 4.90 1.21 8.81
C ALA A 411 3.47 1.42 9.33
N ILE A 412 2.60 0.42 9.14
CA ILE A 412 1.26 0.37 9.74
C ILE A 412 1.16 -0.91 10.56
N TYR A 413 0.80 -0.79 11.83
CA TYR A 413 0.63 -1.90 12.74
C TYR A 413 -0.76 -1.89 13.37
N SER A 414 -1.43 -3.04 13.42
CA SER A 414 -2.70 -3.20 14.10
C SER A 414 -2.69 -4.45 14.98
N ASN A 415 -3.06 -4.30 16.25
CA ASN A 415 -3.14 -5.38 17.23
C ASN A 415 -4.26 -5.11 18.24
N THR A 416 -4.93 -6.15 18.73
CA THR A 416 -5.85 -6.01 19.87
C THR A 416 -5.79 -7.17 20.86
N GLY A 417 -6.32 -6.91 22.06
CA GLY A 417 -6.44 -7.90 23.13
C GLY A 417 -7.78 -8.63 23.18
N VAL A 418 -8.87 -8.06 22.63
CA VAL A 418 -10.23 -8.63 22.76
C VAL A 418 -11.25 -8.30 21.65
N ASN A 419 -11.05 -7.26 20.82
CA ASN A 419 -12.11 -6.64 20.00
C ASN A 419 -11.71 -6.39 18.52
N GLN A 420 -12.70 -6.18 17.62
CA GLN A 420 -12.47 -6.21 16.16
C GLN A 420 -11.98 -4.87 15.56
N ASN A 421 -10.83 -4.88 14.86
CA ASN A 421 -10.38 -3.73 14.07
C ASN A 421 -10.85 -3.83 12.61
N ARG A 422 -11.48 -2.77 12.10
CA ARG A 422 -11.88 -2.64 10.69
C ARG A 422 -11.18 -1.43 10.05
N LEU A 423 -10.28 -1.69 9.11
CA LEU A 423 -9.41 -0.68 8.51
C LEU A 423 -9.54 -0.63 6.99
N THR A 424 -9.50 0.58 6.42
CA THR A 424 -9.25 0.80 4.99
C THR A 424 -7.90 1.48 4.81
N ILE A 425 -6.95 0.74 4.24
CA ILE A 425 -5.59 1.23 3.93
C ILE A 425 -5.50 1.31 2.41
N SER A 426 -5.53 2.53 1.85
CA SER A 426 -5.56 2.65 0.39
C SER A 426 -4.81 3.84 -0.20
N TYR A 427 -4.26 3.68 -1.41
CA TYR A 427 -3.54 4.76 -2.11
C TYR A 427 -2.36 5.36 -1.33
N ASN A 428 -1.78 4.63 -0.36
CA ASN A 428 -0.61 5.10 0.37
C ASN A 428 0.68 4.71 -0.33
N ASP A 429 1.69 5.56 -0.16
CA ASP A 429 3.08 5.30 -0.51
C ASP A 429 3.81 4.87 0.76
N ILE A 430 4.22 3.61 0.84
CA ILE A 430 4.90 3.05 2.00
C ILE A 430 6.31 2.67 1.59
N PHE A 431 7.31 3.42 2.05
CA PHE A 431 8.66 3.30 1.51
C PHE A 431 9.75 3.49 2.58
N ASN A 432 10.94 2.96 2.29
CA ASN A 432 12.08 2.98 3.21
C ASN A 432 11.72 2.47 4.62
N PHE A 433 10.88 1.44 4.69
CA PHE A 433 10.27 0.99 5.94
C PHE A 433 10.94 -0.24 6.55
N MET A 434 11.75 -1.00 5.80
CA MET A 434 12.34 -2.24 6.32
C MET A 434 13.52 -1.96 7.24
N ASN A 435 13.49 -2.46 8.47
CA ASN A 435 14.57 -2.32 9.44
C ASN A 435 15.77 -3.25 9.11
N PRO A 436 17.03 -2.75 9.13
CA PRO A 436 18.21 -3.58 8.79
C PRO A 436 18.46 -4.80 9.69
N ALA A 437 18.09 -4.72 10.97
CA ALA A 437 18.48 -5.72 11.99
C ALA A 437 17.31 -6.49 12.60
N ILE A 438 16.08 -6.01 12.42
CA ILE A 438 14.86 -6.52 13.07
C ILE A 438 13.85 -6.92 11.99
N ALA A 439 13.14 -8.03 12.22
CA ALA A 439 12.02 -8.43 11.36
C ALA A 439 11.03 -7.27 11.24
N SER A 440 10.64 -6.91 10.03
CA SER A 440 9.84 -5.71 9.79
C SER A 440 8.81 -5.89 8.69
N ASN A 441 7.75 -5.06 8.77
CA ASN A 441 6.61 -5.14 7.88
C ASN A 441 6.22 -3.76 7.30
N GLY A 442 5.68 -3.74 6.09
CA GLY A 442 5.01 -2.55 5.56
C GLY A 442 3.69 -2.36 6.31
N ILE A 443 2.81 -3.34 6.19
CA ILE A 443 1.56 -3.42 6.94
C ILE A 443 1.56 -4.73 7.72
N PHE A 444 1.30 -4.66 9.02
CA PHE A 444 1.11 -5.84 9.87
C PHE A 444 -0.21 -5.75 10.62
N LEU A 445 -1.16 -6.62 10.27
CA LEU A 445 -2.45 -6.76 10.96
C LEU A 445 -2.45 -8.05 11.77
N THR A 446 -2.61 -7.96 13.09
CA THR A 446 -2.58 -9.10 13.99
C THR A 446 -3.97 -9.34 14.62
N GLY A 447 -4.02 -10.03 15.77
CA GLY A 447 -5.21 -10.49 16.48
C GLY A 447 -6.43 -9.56 16.38
N PHE A 448 -7.58 -10.20 16.13
CA PHE A 448 -8.92 -9.60 16.00
C PHE A 448 -9.10 -8.55 14.87
N SER A 449 -8.11 -8.28 14.02
CA SER A 449 -8.36 -7.55 12.76
C SER A 449 -9.27 -8.37 11.83
N THR A 450 -10.35 -7.79 11.29
CA THR A 450 -11.26 -8.48 10.37
C THR A 450 -11.91 -7.44 9.43
N ASN A 451 -12.38 -7.85 8.26
CA ASN A 451 -13.01 -6.94 7.29
C ASN A 451 -12.10 -5.74 6.92
N CYS A 452 -10.79 -5.97 6.87
CA CYS A 452 -9.82 -4.94 6.50
C CYS A 452 -9.57 -4.96 4.99
N THR A 453 -9.54 -3.77 4.39
CA THR A 453 -9.22 -3.57 2.97
C THR A 453 -7.86 -2.91 2.83
N ILE A 454 -6.96 -3.55 2.08
CA ILE A 454 -5.63 -3.05 1.72
C ILE A 454 -5.59 -2.96 0.19
N GLN A 455 -5.74 -1.75 -0.36
CA GLN A 455 -5.85 -1.62 -1.82
C GLN A 455 -5.12 -0.43 -2.43
N GLN A 456 -4.59 -0.61 -3.64
CA GLN A 456 -3.96 0.48 -4.40
C GLN A 456 -2.80 1.18 -3.67
N ASN A 457 -2.16 0.51 -2.70
CA ASN A 457 -0.97 1.03 -2.05
C ASN A 457 0.28 0.71 -2.88
N ARG A 458 1.32 1.52 -2.74
CA ARG A 458 2.64 1.34 -3.35
C ARG A 458 3.68 1.07 -2.27
N PHE A 459 4.51 0.06 -2.48
CA PHE A 459 5.60 -0.31 -1.58
C PHE A 459 6.91 -0.34 -2.33
N PHE A 460 7.88 0.50 -1.94
CA PHE A 460 9.14 0.66 -2.67
C PHE A 460 10.30 1.07 -1.75
N GLU A 461 11.52 0.93 -2.25
CA GLU A 461 12.75 1.35 -1.55
C GLU A 461 13.53 2.32 -2.41
N THR A 462 13.66 3.57 -1.95
CA THR A 462 14.32 4.64 -2.75
C THR A 462 15.84 4.52 -2.81
N THR A 463 16.42 3.71 -1.93
CA THR A 463 17.86 3.43 -1.86
C THR A 463 18.09 1.93 -1.70
N THR A 464 19.32 1.47 -1.94
CA THR A 464 19.66 0.06 -1.71
C THR A 464 19.49 -0.27 -0.23
N PHE A 465 18.66 -1.27 0.06
CA PHE A 465 18.48 -1.78 1.41
C PHE A 465 19.57 -2.78 1.76
N ILE A 466 20.34 -2.50 2.81
CA ILE A 466 21.41 -3.36 3.30
C ILE A 466 20.97 -3.95 4.63
N SER A 467 20.64 -5.24 4.65
CA SER A 467 20.30 -5.94 5.91
C SER A 467 21.57 -6.32 6.68
N SER A 468 21.51 -6.21 8.01
CA SER A 468 22.60 -6.53 8.93
C SER A 468 22.36 -7.80 9.76
N SER A 469 21.14 -8.34 9.75
CA SER A 469 20.77 -9.56 10.50
C SER A 469 19.95 -10.53 9.65
N ASN A 470 20.00 -11.82 10.01
CA ASN A 470 19.14 -12.85 9.41
C ASN A 470 17.77 -12.82 10.09
N VAL A 471 16.85 -12.06 9.50
CA VAL A 471 15.47 -11.86 9.96
C VAL A 471 14.49 -11.99 8.80
N ASP A 472 13.22 -12.20 9.12
CA ASP A 472 12.16 -12.27 8.11
C ASP A 472 11.60 -10.89 7.79
N TYR A 473 11.33 -10.63 6.51
CA TYR A 473 10.66 -9.41 6.05
C TYR A 473 9.36 -9.77 5.35
N ALA A 474 8.30 -9.01 5.64
CA ALA A 474 7.08 -9.07 4.86
C ALA A 474 6.63 -7.67 4.42
N VAL A 475 5.98 -7.54 3.27
CA VAL A 475 5.42 -6.23 2.87
C VAL A 475 4.03 -6.06 3.45
N ILE A 476 3.14 -7.03 3.18
CA ILE A 476 1.82 -7.12 3.81
C ILE A 476 1.78 -8.42 4.62
N ARG A 477 1.60 -8.31 5.93
CA ARG A 477 1.48 -9.45 6.85
C ARG A 477 0.14 -9.39 7.57
N ILE A 478 -0.62 -10.49 7.54
CA ILE A 478 -1.84 -10.65 8.32
C ILE A 478 -1.73 -11.93 9.12
N GLU A 479 -1.77 -11.82 10.44
CA GLU A 479 -1.74 -12.95 11.36
C GLU A 479 -2.92 -12.88 12.32
N ASN A 480 -4.05 -13.42 11.87
CA ASN A 480 -5.26 -13.58 12.67
C ASN A 480 -6.06 -14.79 12.21
N THR A 481 -5.80 -15.96 12.79
CA THR A 481 -6.43 -17.25 12.45
C THR A 481 -7.95 -17.30 12.71
N SER A 482 -8.53 -16.31 13.41
CA SER A 482 -9.98 -16.16 13.57
C SER A 482 -10.58 -15.05 12.67
N GLY A 483 -9.74 -14.20 12.09
CA GLY A 483 -10.14 -13.05 11.27
C GLY A 483 -10.50 -13.44 9.84
N ASN A 484 -11.50 -12.77 9.28
CA ASN A 484 -11.96 -13.00 7.91
C ASN A 484 -12.33 -11.67 7.22
N GLY A 485 -12.70 -11.72 5.95
CA GLY A 485 -13.09 -10.52 5.20
C GLY A 485 -11.91 -9.65 4.76
N PHE A 486 -10.70 -10.22 4.68
CA PHE A 486 -9.53 -9.47 4.23
C PHE A 486 -9.54 -9.31 2.71
N ILE A 487 -9.46 -8.06 2.24
CA ILE A 487 -9.39 -7.73 0.81
C ILE A 487 -8.05 -7.07 0.54
N ILE A 488 -7.18 -7.75 -0.22
CA ILE A 488 -5.86 -7.26 -0.61
C ILE A 488 -5.84 -7.11 -2.11
N SER A 489 -6.03 -5.89 -2.63
CA SER A 489 -6.24 -5.72 -4.06
C SER A 489 -5.48 -4.57 -4.73
N ASN A 490 -5.00 -4.81 -5.94
CA ASN A 490 -4.39 -3.78 -6.79
C ASN A 490 -3.21 -3.02 -6.12
N ASN A 491 -2.52 -3.63 -5.15
CA ASN A 491 -1.32 -3.05 -4.58
C ASN A 491 -0.12 -3.30 -5.51
N PHE A 492 0.82 -2.36 -5.53
CA PHE A 492 2.10 -2.50 -6.22
C PHE A 492 3.22 -2.68 -5.19
N ILE A 493 3.94 -3.79 -5.27
CA ILE A 493 5.02 -4.16 -4.35
C ILE A 493 6.29 -4.34 -5.16
N GLY A 494 7.26 -3.44 -4.99
CA GLY A 494 8.46 -3.42 -5.82
C GLY A 494 8.97 -2.04 -6.18
N SER A 495 10.04 -1.99 -6.96
CA SER A 495 10.66 -0.77 -7.54
C SER A 495 11.47 0.11 -6.58
N SER A 496 12.16 1.09 -7.16
CA SER A 496 12.93 2.09 -6.42
C SER A 496 12.39 3.52 -6.53
N SER A 497 11.16 3.67 -7.01
CA SER A 497 10.58 4.99 -7.28
C SER A 497 9.05 4.93 -7.19
N GLU A 498 8.46 6.07 -6.82
CA GLU A 498 7.02 6.30 -6.92
C GLU A 498 6.47 6.08 -8.35
N LEU A 499 7.32 6.16 -9.37
CA LEU A 499 6.97 5.98 -10.78
C LEU A 499 7.02 4.51 -11.26
N TYR A 500 7.02 3.53 -10.37
CA TYR A 500 7.03 2.09 -10.70
C TYR A 500 8.26 1.63 -11.49
N SER A 501 9.38 2.34 -11.37
CA SER A 501 10.60 2.11 -12.15
C SER A 501 11.82 1.83 -11.28
N GLY A 502 12.84 1.20 -11.87
CA GLY A 502 14.04 0.74 -11.17
C GLY A 502 13.77 -0.47 -10.29
N TYR A 503 14.81 -1.00 -9.65
CA TYR A 503 14.73 -2.20 -8.81
C TYR A 503 14.74 -1.85 -7.33
N TRP A 504 13.81 -2.43 -6.58
CA TRP A 504 13.99 -2.60 -5.14
C TRP A 504 15.21 -3.50 -4.93
N THR A 505 16.33 -2.89 -4.55
CA THR A 505 17.61 -3.59 -4.41
C THR A 505 17.89 -3.90 -2.95
N LYS A 506 18.10 -5.19 -2.65
CA LYS A 506 18.43 -5.69 -1.31
C LYS A 506 19.75 -6.45 -1.33
N THR A 507 20.64 -6.15 -0.39
CA THR A 507 21.93 -6.84 -0.17
C THR A 507 22.19 -7.10 1.32
N GLY A 508 23.29 -7.79 1.66
CA GLY A 508 23.72 -8.01 3.05
C GLY A 508 23.39 -9.42 3.56
N SER A 509 22.76 -9.50 4.73
CA SER A 509 22.41 -10.75 5.43
C SER A 509 21.41 -11.64 4.66
N SER A 510 21.15 -12.85 5.16
CA SER A 510 20.24 -13.81 4.54
C SER A 510 18.85 -13.70 5.16
N ASN A 511 17.86 -13.31 4.36
CA ASN A 511 16.53 -12.96 4.85
C ASN A 511 15.46 -13.68 4.04
N SER A 512 14.55 -14.36 4.75
CA SER A 512 13.32 -14.86 4.14
C SER A 512 12.41 -13.67 3.82
N PHE A 513 11.82 -13.67 2.64
CA PHE A 513 10.99 -12.55 2.18
C PHE A 513 9.60 -13.00 1.72
N PHE A 514 8.59 -12.22 2.11
CA PHE A 514 7.21 -12.40 1.72
C PHE A 514 6.61 -11.07 1.21
N ALA A 515 6.23 -10.98 -0.06
CA ALA A 515 5.50 -9.78 -0.48
C ALA A 515 4.10 -9.72 0.17
N ILE A 516 3.38 -10.84 0.21
CA ILE A 516 2.12 -10.97 0.95
C ILE A 516 2.17 -12.25 1.79
N LEU A 517 1.96 -12.14 3.11
CA LEU A 517 1.86 -13.27 4.04
C LEU A 517 0.50 -13.24 4.75
N LEU A 518 -0.23 -14.35 4.67
CA LEU A 518 -1.50 -14.53 5.38
C LEU A 518 -1.49 -15.76 6.28
N ASN A 519 -1.97 -15.59 7.51
CA ASN A 519 -2.37 -16.64 8.41
C ASN A 519 -3.74 -16.24 9.00
N ILE A 520 -4.82 -16.71 8.38
CA ILE A 520 -6.17 -16.14 8.50
C ILE A 520 -7.23 -17.22 8.79
N GLY A 521 -8.47 -16.80 9.04
CA GLY A 521 -9.60 -17.70 9.27
C GLY A 521 -10.06 -18.48 8.04
N SER A 522 -10.90 -19.48 8.30
CA SER A 522 -11.38 -20.45 7.30
C SER A 522 -12.70 -20.06 6.61
N ASN A 523 -13.23 -18.84 6.81
CA ASN A 523 -14.41 -18.39 6.07
C ASN A 523 -14.03 -17.94 4.64
N ASN A 524 -14.94 -18.15 3.69
CA ASN A 524 -14.72 -17.88 2.26
C ASN A 524 -14.84 -16.40 1.86
N SER A 525 -14.36 -15.47 2.68
CA SER A 525 -14.48 -14.02 2.45
C SER A 525 -13.13 -13.29 2.28
N ASN A 526 -12.03 -14.03 2.10
CA ASN A 526 -10.69 -13.46 1.95
C ASN A 526 -10.23 -13.47 0.49
N TYR A 527 -9.68 -12.36 0.02
CA TYR A 527 -9.35 -12.14 -1.39
C TYR A 527 -7.99 -11.46 -1.57
N ILE A 528 -7.15 -11.99 -2.46
CA ILE A 528 -5.89 -11.39 -2.93
C ILE A 528 -5.98 -11.23 -4.44
N GLN A 529 -6.19 -10.01 -4.98
CA GLN A 529 -6.58 -9.83 -6.38
C GLN A 529 -5.90 -8.64 -7.06
N GLY A 530 -5.46 -8.80 -8.31
CA GLY A 530 -4.91 -7.70 -9.12
C GLY A 530 -3.62 -7.07 -8.58
N ASN A 531 -2.97 -7.64 -7.56
CA ASN A 531 -1.72 -7.11 -7.04
C ASN A 531 -0.58 -7.36 -8.03
N VAL A 532 0.38 -6.42 -8.09
CA VAL A 532 1.58 -6.52 -8.91
C VAL A 532 2.79 -6.58 -7.98
N ILE A 533 3.54 -7.68 -8.04
CA ILE A 533 4.76 -7.91 -7.25
C ILE A 533 5.90 -8.07 -8.26
N GLY A 534 6.79 -7.09 -8.38
CA GLY A 534 7.83 -7.11 -9.42
C GLY A 534 8.94 -6.12 -9.15
N ASN A 535 9.87 -5.95 -10.08
CA ASN A 535 10.98 -5.00 -9.97
C ASN A 535 11.83 -5.20 -8.70
N PHE A 536 12.27 -6.44 -8.46
CA PHE A 536 13.16 -6.79 -7.33
C PHE A 536 14.55 -7.20 -7.82
N ASN A 537 15.57 -6.76 -7.09
CA ASN A 537 16.92 -7.32 -7.15
C ASN A 537 17.33 -7.74 -5.73
N TRP A 538 17.09 -9.01 -5.41
CA TRP A 538 17.18 -9.55 -4.05
C TRP A 538 18.40 -10.47 -3.90
N SER A 539 19.38 -10.06 -3.09
CA SER A 539 20.60 -10.84 -2.83
C SER A 539 20.73 -11.24 -1.36
N ASN A 540 20.99 -12.53 -1.11
CA ASN A 540 21.30 -13.10 0.20
C ASN A 540 22.76 -13.59 0.26
N SER A 541 23.43 -13.44 1.40
CA SER A 541 24.80 -13.95 1.61
C SER A 541 24.90 -15.48 1.74
N SER A 542 23.79 -16.14 2.07
CA SER A 542 23.60 -17.59 2.18
C SER A 542 22.17 -17.91 1.70
N SER A 543 21.70 -19.14 1.92
CA SER A 543 20.37 -19.57 1.52
C SER A 543 19.27 -18.95 2.37
N ALA A 544 18.25 -18.36 1.74
CA ALA A 544 17.00 -17.94 2.37
C ALA A 544 15.86 -17.82 1.35
N ASP A 545 14.62 -18.04 1.77
CA ASP A 545 13.51 -18.17 0.82
C ASP A 545 12.98 -16.83 0.31
N TRP A 546 12.41 -16.83 -0.89
CA TRP A 546 11.70 -15.69 -1.46
C TRP A 546 10.33 -16.14 -1.92
N THR A 547 9.26 -15.49 -1.42
CA THR A 547 7.90 -15.85 -1.78
C THR A 547 7.09 -14.61 -2.15
N GLY A 548 6.44 -14.63 -3.31
CA GLY A 548 5.51 -13.57 -3.71
C GLY A 548 4.28 -13.55 -2.80
N ILE A 549 3.48 -14.60 -2.84
CA ILE A 549 2.28 -14.73 -1.99
C ILE A 549 2.40 -16.00 -1.16
N TYR A 550 2.38 -15.87 0.16
CA TYR A 550 2.37 -16.97 1.11
C TYR A 550 1.07 -17.00 1.90
N VAL A 551 0.42 -18.16 1.95
CA VAL A 551 -0.75 -18.41 2.80
C VAL A 551 -0.41 -19.59 3.72
N ALA A 552 -0.22 -19.30 5.00
CA ALA A 552 0.14 -20.28 6.02
C ALA A 552 -1.08 -21.09 6.51
N SER A 553 -2.27 -20.50 6.50
CA SER A 553 -3.54 -21.14 6.88
C SER A 553 -4.74 -20.29 6.41
N GLY A 554 -5.91 -20.92 6.33
CA GLY A 554 -7.20 -20.26 6.11
C GLY A 554 -7.74 -20.36 4.68
N SER A 555 -8.99 -19.94 4.51
CA SER A 555 -9.69 -20.01 3.22
C SER A 555 -9.54 -18.70 2.46
N VAL A 556 -9.11 -18.77 1.20
CA VAL A 556 -8.76 -17.58 0.42
C VAL A 556 -8.87 -17.80 -1.08
N VAL A 557 -9.25 -16.74 -1.79
CA VAL A 557 -9.15 -16.64 -3.25
C VAL A 557 -7.93 -15.80 -3.62
N ILE A 558 -6.95 -16.41 -4.28
CA ILE A 558 -5.76 -15.78 -4.84
C ILE A 558 -5.98 -15.62 -6.35
N GLY A 559 -6.35 -14.42 -6.77
CA GLY A 559 -6.62 -14.03 -8.14
C GLY A 559 -8.12 -14.00 -8.45
N GLN A 560 -8.50 -14.48 -9.63
CA GLN A 560 -9.81 -14.22 -10.21
C GLN A 560 -10.97 -14.92 -9.48
N THR A 561 -12.12 -14.24 -9.44
CA THR A 561 -13.43 -14.84 -9.10
C THR A 561 -14.30 -14.93 -10.35
N ALA A 562 -15.38 -15.72 -10.29
CA ALA A 562 -16.35 -15.78 -11.38
C ALA A 562 -16.98 -14.41 -11.70
N SER A 563 -17.07 -13.51 -10.71
CA SER A 563 -17.63 -12.16 -10.84
C SER A 563 -16.62 -11.08 -11.26
N LEU A 564 -15.31 -11.36 -11.22
CA LEU A 564 -14.24 -10.39 -11.51
C LEU A 564 -13.17 -11.04 -12.41
N ALA A 565 -13.50 -11.28 -13.67
CA ALA A 565 -12.53 -11.76 -14.65
C ALA A 565 -11.38 -10.76 -14.84
N GLY A 566 -10.16 -11.26 -15.03
CA GLY A 566 -8.96 -10.42 -15.21
C GLY A 566 -8.33 -9.87 -13.92
N SER A 567 -8.90 -10.11 -12.73
CA SER A 567 -8.32 -9.70 -11.43
C SER A 567 -7.19 -10.61 -10.91
N GLY A 568 -6.47 -11.27 -11.81
CA GLY A 568 -5.31 -12.11 -11.46
C GLY A 568 -4.17 -11.30 -10.89
N ASN A 569 -3.43 -11.85 -9.92
CA ASN A 569 -2.20 -11.22 -9.46
C ASN A 569 -1.09 -11.43 -10.49
N THR A 570 -0.18 -10.47 -10.60
CA THR A 570 1.03 -10.56 -11.44
C THR A 570 2.25 -10.60 -10.53
N ILE A 571 3.00 -11.70 -10.57
CA ILE A 571 4.29 -11.86 -9.90
C ILE A 571 5.37 -11.88 -10.97
N GLY A 572 6.21 -10.85 -10.97
CA GLY A 572 7.17 -10.51 -12.00
C GLY A 572 6.55 -9.67 -13.11
N SER A 573 6.45 -10.17 -14.34
CA SER A 573 5.90 -9.41 -15.47
C SER A 573 5.25 -10.32 -16.53
N LEU A 574 4.27 -9.75 -17.23
CA LEU A 574 3.56 -10.35 -18.39
C LEU A 574 4.47 -10.52 -19.62
N VAL A 575 5.62 -9.85 -19.66
CA VAL A 575 6.64 -9.93 -20.72
C VAL A 575 8.04 -9.77 -20.13
N GLY A 576 9.07 -10.19 -20.87
CA GLY A 576 10.46 -10.03 -20.47
C GLY A 576 10.95 -11.12 -19.51
N ILE A 577 12.20 -10.95 -19.05
CA ILE A 577 12.97 -11.96 -18.28
C ILE A 577 13.57 -11.43 -16.96
N GLU A 578 13.42 -10.14 -16.65
CA GLU A 578 14.17 -9.49 -15.55
C GLU A 578 13.30 -8.66 -14.59
N SER A 579 12.02 -8.96 -14.39
CA SER A 579 11.25 -8.23 -13.36
C SER A 579 11.74 -8.58 -11.96
N ILE A 580 12.06 -9.85 -11.70
CA ILE A 580 12.59 -10.29 -10.40
C ILE A 580 13.91 -11.02 -10.62
N ILE A 581 14.93 -10.54 -9.92
CA ILE A 581 16.27 -11.11 -9.89
C ILE A 581 16.55 -11.57 -8.46
N TYR A 582 16.83 -12.86 -8.28
CA TYR A 582 17.15 -13.44 -6.98
C TYR A 582 18.55 -14.06 -6.97
N SER A 583 19.34 -13.83 -5.93
CA SER A 583 20.68 -14.41 -5.77
C SER A 583 20.92 -14.88 -4.33
N SER A 584 21.60 -16.00 -4.14
CA SER A 584 22.06 -16.48 -2.83
C SER A 584 23.52 -16.89 -2.87
N GLY A 585 24.24 -16.77 -1.75
CA GLY A 585 25.64 -17.20 -1.64
C GLY A 585 25.83 -18.71 -1.42
N SER A 586 24.77 -19.45 -1.13
CA SER A 586 24.79 -20.91 -0.95
C SER A 586 23.53 -21.58 -1.48
N SER A 587 23.63 -22.88 -1.74
CA SER A 587 22.51 -23.71 -2.22
C SER A 587 21.45 -23.94 -1.15
N GLY A 588 20.20 -24.15 -1.57
CA GLY A 588 19.10 -24.54 -0.67
C GLY A 588 17.92 -23.57 -0.67
N SER A 589 18.01 -22.44 -1.39
CA SER A 589 16.95 -21.45 -1.39
C SER A 589 15.76 -21.93 -2.21
N VAL A 590 14.57 -21.74 -1.65
CA VAL A 590 13.30 -22.01 -2.33
C VAL A 590 12.64 -20.70 -2.70
N ILE A 591 12.44 -20.52 -3.99
CA ILE A 591 11.72 -19.39 -4.55
C ILE A 591 10.31 -19.87 -4.90
N ASN A 592 9.29 -19.17 -4.42
CA ASN A 592 7.90 -19.46 -4.75
C ASN A 592 7.23 -18.22 -5.35
N GLY A 593 6.52 -18.39 -6.47
CA GLY A 593 5.57 -17.36 -6.92
C GLY A 593 4.43 -17.26 -5.92
N ILE A 594 3.65 -18.35 -5.82
CA ILE A 594 2.58 -18.51 -4.83
C ILE A 594 2.88 -19.77 -4.02
N TYR A 595 2.85 -19.67 -2.70
CA TYR A 595 2.95 -20.81 -1.79
C TYR A 595 1.74 -20.84 -0.85
N THR A 596 1.03 -21.96 -0.81
CA THR A 596 -0.04 -22.18 0.17
C THR A 596 0.26 -23.42 1.00
N TYR A 597 0.36 -23.24 2.31
CA TYR A 597 0.28 -24.31 3.29
C TYR A 597 -1.20 -24.52 3.61
N SER A 598 -1.87 -25.27 2.75
CA SER A 598 -3.29 -25.58 2.90
C SER A 598 -3.46 -26.65 3.99
N ASN A 599 -4.50 -26.52 4.82
CA ASN A 599 -5.07 -27.60 5.65
C ASN A 599 -4.46 -27.73 7.05
N ALA A 600 -4.12 -26.62 7.70
CA ALA A 600 -3.93 -26.67 9.14
C ALA A 600 -5.24 -27.08 9.85
N ASN A 601 -6.40 -26.78 9.23
CA ASN A 601 -7.73 -27.09 9.79
C ASN A 601 -8.66 -27.79 8.77
N PRO A 602 -9.54 -28.72 9.20
CA PRO A 602 -10.56 -29.31 8.34
C PRO A 602 -11.52 -28.27 7.74
N GLY A 603 -11.85 -28.40 6.45
CA GLY A 603 -12.82 -27.54 5.75
C GLY A 603 -12.24 -26.28 5.09
N GLU A 604 -10.93 -26.03 5.21
CA GLU A 604 -10.26 -24.93 4.51
C GLU A 604 -10.33 -25.10 2.98
N THR A 605 -10.58 -24.00 2.27
CA THR A 605 -10.67 -23.98 0.80
C THR A 605 -9.78 -22.89 0.21
N VAL A 606 -8.87 -23.29 -0.68
CA VAL A 606 -7.92 -22.38 -1.35
C VAL A 606 -8.15 -22.39 -2.85
N TYR A 607 -8.38 -21.21 -3.42
CA TYR A 607 -8.55 -21.02 -4.86
C TYR A 607 -7.41 -20.17 -5.42
N ILE A 608 -6.61 -20.73 -6.32
CA ILE A 608 -5.51 -20.03 -7.00
C ILE A 608 -5.89 -19.90 -8.47
N ARG A 609 -6.40 -18.73 -8.89
CA ARG A 609 -7.07 -18.57 -10.18
C ARG A 609 -6.53 -17.42 -11.02
N GLY A 610 -6.19 -17.71 -12.27
CA GLY A 610 -5.95 -16.66 -13.27
C GLY A 610 -4.76 -15.75 -12.98
N ASN A 611 -3.80 -16.18 -12.16
CA ASN A 611 -2.59 -15.41 -11.83
C ASN A 611 -1.52 -15.57 -12.93
N THR A 612 -0.64 -14.59 -13.04
CA THR A 612 0.55 -14.63 -13.90
C THR A 612 1.80 -14.64 -13.04
N ILE A 613 2.70 -15.60 -13.26
CA ILE A 613 4.02 -15.68 -12.64
C ILE A 613 5.06 -15.76 -13.76
N GLY A 614 5.93 -14.78 -13.93
CA GLY A 614 6.86 -14.72 -15.06
C GLY A 614 7.95 -13.67 -14.91
N ALA A 615 8.82 -13.51 -15.91
CA ALA A 615 9.99 -12.61 -15.88
C ALA A 615 10.87 -12.73 -14.62
N PHE A 616 11.23 -13.95 -14.25
CA PHE A 616 12.05 -14.27 -13.09
C PHE A 616 13.39 -14.84 -13.53
N ARG A 617 14.49 -14.41 -12.92
CA ARG A 617 15.78 -15.09 -13.09
C ARG A 617 16.60 -15.16 -11.81
N THR A 618 17.50 -16.13 -11.75
CA THR A 618 18.50 -16.19 -10.68
C THR A 618 19.80 -15.49 -11.09
N GLY A 619 20.56 -14.98 -10.13
CA GLY A 619 21.93 -14.53 -10.36
C GLY A 619 22.85 -15.69 -10.74
N LEU A 620 23.81 -15.41 -11.64
CA LEU A 620 24.77 -16.38 -12.16
C LEU A 620 25.94 -16.61 -11.20
N ILE A 621 25.64 -16.99 -9.96
CA ILE A 621 26.66 -17.30 -8.95
C ILE A 621 27.15 -18.74 -9.19
N SER A 622 28.47 -18.95 -9.18
CA SER A 622 29.06 -20.28 -9.29
C SER A 622 28.71 -21.13 -8.07
N ASN A 623 28.44 -22.43 -8.28
CA ASN A 623 28.25 -23.44 -7.24
C ASN A 623 27.00 -23.26 -6.36
N VAL A 624 25.97 -22.60 -6.89
CA VAL A 624 24.68 -22.43 -6.21
C VAL A 624 23.56 -23.11 -7.01
N ALA A 625 22.77 -23.93 -6.32
CA ALA A 625 21.58 -24.57 -6.83
C ALA A 625 20.33 -23.87 -6.28
N TYR A 626 19.40 -23.57 -7.17
CA TYR A 626 18.12 -22.93 -6.84
C TYR A 626 16.96 -23.89 -7.06
N THR A 627 15.94 -23.80 -6.21
CA THR A 627 14.63 -24.42 -6.45
C THR A 627 13.60 -23.33 -6.67
N PHE A 628 12.84 -23.44 -7.76
CA PHE A 628 11.74 -22.53 -8.06
C PHE A 628 10.43 -23.31 -8.21
N HIS A 629 9.39 -22.80 -7.57
CA HIS A 629 8.02 -23.22 -7.78
C HIS A 629 7.19 -22.03 -8.28
N GLY A 630 6.50 -22.17 -9.41
CA GLY A 630 5.53 -21.17 -9.82
C GLY A 630 4.41 -21.11 -8.79
N ILE A 631 3.74 -22.24 -8.61
CA ILE A 631 2.73 -22.44 -7.57
C ILE A 631 3.13 -23.67 -6.74
N ARG A 632 3.28 -23.49 -5.43
CA ARG A 632 3.57 -24.54 -4.45
C ARG A 632 2.38 -24.71 -3.53
N THR A 633 1.94 -25.94 -3.32
CA THR A 633 0.90 -26.26 -2.34
C THR A 633 1.39 -27.41 -1.47
N THR A 634 1.28 -27.27 -0.14
CA THR A 634 1.62 -28.31 0.82
C THR A 634 0.58 -28.36 1.93
N GLY A 635 0.57 -29.43 2.72
CA GLY A 635 -0.20 -29.46 3.97
C GLY A 635 0.24 -30.59 4.89
N PRO A 636 -0.27 -30.63 6.12
CA PRO A 636 0.04 -31.68 7.09
C PRO A 636 -0.55 -33.03 6.67
N ALA A 637 0.24 -34.10 6.73
CA ALA A 637 -0.20 -35.45 6.38
C ALA A 637 -1.44 -35.88 7.19
N GLY A 638 -2.37 -36.61 6.55
CA GLY A 638 -3.54 -37.21 7.21
C GLY A 638 -4.78 -36.31 7.39
N VAL A 639 -4.73 -35.02 7.04
CA VAL A 639 -5.91 -34.14 7.10
C VAL A 639 -6.86 -34.41 5.93
N THR A 640 -8.16 -34.58 6.23
CA THR A 640 -9.24 -34.79 5.25
C THR A 640 -10.22 -33.61 5.23
N GLY A 641 -10.94 -33.42 4.11
CA GLY A 641 -12.03 -32.44 3.99
C GLY A 641 -11.65 -31.03 3.51
N SER A 642 -10.37 -30.79 3.21
CA SER A 642 -9.89 -29.55 2.60
C SER A 642 -9.81 -29.64 1.07
N SER A 643 -9.78 -28.49 0.41
CA SER A 643 -9.64 -28.45 -1.06
C SER A 643 -8.73 -27.34 -1.58
N VAL A 644 -7.96 -27.67 -2.62
CA VAL A 644 -7.09 -26.73 -3.33
C VAL A 644 -7.41 -26.79 -4.81
N SER A 645 -7.65 -25.63 -5.40
CA SER A 645 -8.04 -25.49 -6.80
C SER A 645 -7.14 -24.48 -7.51
N ILE A 646 -6.29 -24.97 -8.41
CA ILE A 646 -5.31 -24.21 -9.19
C ILE A 646 -5.83 -24.13 -10.63
N ILE A 647 -6.44 -23.00 -11.01
CA ILE A 647 -7.22 -22.89 -12.25
C ILE A 647 -6.79 -21.71 -13.12
N GLY A 648 -6.44 -21.96 -14.38
CA GLY A 648 -6.27 -20.89 -15.37
C GLY A 648 -5.07 -19.97 -15.14
N ASN A 649 -4.04 -20.40 -14.39
CA ASN A 649 -2.85 -19.58 -14.14
C ASN A 649 -1.85 -19.69 -15.30
N SER A 650 -1.07 -18.63 -15.53
CA SER A 650 0.07 -18.62 -16.44
C SER A 650 1.36 -18.65 -15.63
N ILE A 651 2.13 -19.74 -15.75
CA ILE A 651 3.47 -19.86 -15.19
C ILE A 651 4.48 -19.80 -16.33
N GLY A 652 5.30 -18.76 -16.30
CA GLY A 652 6.02 -18.25 -17.46
C GLY A 652 5.13 -17.37 -18.35
N ASN A 653 5.77 -16.42 -19.03
CA ASN A 653 5.15 -15.49 -19.96
C ASN A 653 5.54 -15.81 -21.42
N SER A 654 5.09 -15.01 -22.38
CA SER A 654 5.31 -15.25 -23.82
C SER A 654 6.77 -15.05 -24.28
N THR A 655 7.62 -14.48 -23.43
CA THR A 655 9.04 -14.28 -23.71
C THR A 655 9.81 -15.57 -23.43
N SER A 656 10.68 -15.95 -24.37
CA SER A 656 11.54 -17.13 -24.20
C SER A 656 12.41 -17.01 -22.94
N HIS A 657 12.53 -18.11 -22.19
CA HIS A 657 13.24 -18.16 -20.89
C HIS A 657 12.66 -17.20 -19.83
N SER A 658 11.35 -16.95 -19.88
CA SER A 658 10.60 -16.12 -18.91
C SER A 658 10.95 -16.44 -17.45
N ILE A 659 11.17 -17.71 -17.11
CA ILE A 659 11.65 -18.11 -15.79
C ILE A 659 12.95 -18.87 -15.99
N SER A 660 14.06 -18.28 -15.55
CA SER A 660 15.41 -18.75 -15.87
C SER A 660 16.27 -18.94 -14.61
N LEU A 661 16.53 -20.20 -14.24
CA LEU A 661 17.46 -20.53 -13.17
C LEU A 661 18.80 -20.90 -13.78
N GLY A 662 19.86 -20.17 -13.46
CA GLY A 662 21.21 -20.45 -13.95
C GLY A 662 22.26 -20.37 -12.86
N ASN A 663 23.33 -21.15 -13.03
CA ASN A 663 24.57 -21.01 -12.28
C ASN A 663 25.78 -21.00 -13.23
N ALA A 664 26.88 -20.38 -12.80
CA ALA A 664 28.09 -20.22 -13.60
C ALA A 664 29.12 -21.36 -13.39
N ALA A 665 28.70 -22.55 -12.94
CA ALA A 665 29.61 -23.60 -12.49
C ALA A 665 29.65 -24.90 -13.33
N THR A 666 30.79 -25.60 -13.18
CA THR A 666 31.16 -26.90 -13.76
C THR A 666 31.00 -28.08 -12.79
N GLY A 667 30.57 -27.84 -11.54
CA GLY A 667 30.28 -28.85 -10.51
C GLY A 667 28.78 -29.20 -10.40
N GLY A 668 28.43 -30.38 -9.86
CA GLY A 668 27.10 -31.00 -9.90
C GLY A 668 25.93 -30.32 -9.16
N TYR A 669 25.75 -29.01 -9.32
CA TYR A 669 24.69 -28.23 -8.67
C TYR A 669 23.41 -28.22 -9.52
N GLN A 670 22.30 -28.63 -8.91
CA GLN A 670 21.05 -28.97 -9.60
C GLN A 670 19.99 -27.88 -9.46
N ASN A 671 19.74 -27.10 -10.52
CA ASN A 671 18.58 -26.20 -10.54
C ASN A 671 17.29 -27.01 -10.77
N LYS A 672 16.28 -26.78 -9.94
CA LYS A 672 14.97 -27.45 -10.02
C LYS A 672 13.88 -26.43 -10.27
N ILE A 673 13.10 -26.60 -11.33
CA ILE A 673 11.92 -25.77 -11.60
C ILE A 673 10.70 -26.66 -11.62
N LYS A 674 9.66 -26.28 -10.88
CA LYS A 674 8.33 -26.86 -11.00
C LYS A 674 7.35 -25.75 -11.33
N GLY A 675 6.62 -25.87 -12.44
CA GLY A 675 5.58 -24.90 -12.77
C GLY A 675 4.52 -24.89 -11.67
N ILE A 676 3.98 -26.07 -11.38
CA ILE A 676 3.09 -26.33 -10.25
C ILE A 676 3.65 -27.52 -9.46
N TYR A 677 3.83 -27.36 -8.15
CA TYR A 677 4.16 -28.42 -7.21
C TYR A 677 3.03 -28.59 -6.21
N ASN A 678 2.35 -29.73 -6.24
CA ASN A 678 1.36 -30.10 -5.25
C ASN A 678 1.88 -31.21 -4.35
N ASN A 679 1.86 -30.95 -3.04
CA ASN A 679 1.99 -31.91 -1.96
C ASN A 679 0.95 -31.60 -0.86
N SER A 680 -0.19 -31.02 -1.27
CA SER A 680 -1.29 -30.75 -0.37
C SER A 680 -2.18 -31.99 -0.23
N PRO A 681 -2.61 -32.32 1.00
CA PRO A 681 -3.63 -33.33 1.20
C PRO A 681 -5.02 -32.80 0.80
N GLY A 682 -6.00 -33.69 0.67
CA GLY A 682 -7.38 -33.33 0.36
C GLY A 682 -7.73 -33.41 -1.13
N TYR A 683 -8.79 -32.71 -1.54
CA TYR A 683 -9.30 -32.72 -2.92
C TYR A 683 -8.61 -31.67 -3.77
N ILE A 684 -7.83 -32.11 -4.76
CA ILE A 684 -7.02 -31.24 -5.60
C ILE A 684 -7.57 -31.14 -7.02
N ILE A 685 -7.76 -29.90 -7.50
CA ILE A 685 -8.05 -29.60 -8.91
C ILE A 685 -6.90 -28.76 -9.47
N ILE A 686 -6.27 -29.23 -10.55
CA ILE A 686 -5.31 -28.46 -11.35
C ILE A 686 -5.85 -28.39 -12.78
N ARG A 687 -6.43 -27.25 -13.17
CA ARG A 687 -7.17 -27.15 -14.43
C ARG A 687 -6.86 -25.93 -15.27
N GLY A 688 -6.66 -26.11 -16.57
CA GLY A 688 -6.60 -24.97 -17.50
C GLY A 688 -5.36 -24.08 -17.35
N ASN A 689 -4.32 -24.54 -16.65
CA ASN A 689 -3.11 -23.73 -16.45
C ASN A 689 -2.22 -23.78 -17.71
N ASN A 690 -1.55 -22.67 -18.00
CA ASN A 690 -0.54 -22.57 -19.05
C ASN A 690 0.85 -22.50 -18.42
N ILE A 691 1.74 -23.43 -18.76
CA ILE A 691 3.09 -23.54 -18.18
C ILE A 691 4.10 -23.54 -19.32
N GLN A 692 4.90 -22.47 -19.41
CA GLN A 692 5.69 -22.19 -20.60
C GLN A 692 7.02 -21.49 -20.32
N ASN A 693 7.95 -21.56 -21.28
CA ASN A 693 9.18 -20.77 -21.31
C ASN A 693 10.01 -20.84 -20.02
N LEU A 694 10.08 -22.03 -19.43
CA LEU A 694 10.86 -22.31 -18.22
C LEU A 694 12.24 -22.83 -18.61
N SER A 695 13.29 -22.37 -17.93
CA SER A 695 14.65 -22.67 -18.33
C SER A 695 15.59 -22.86 -17.14
N ALA A 696 16.30 -23.98 -17.13
CA ALA A 696 17.26 -24.32 -16.10
C ALA A 696 18.63 -24.60 -16.73
N TYR A 697 19.64 -23.86 -16.30
CA TYR A 697 20.99 -23.92 -16.85
C TYR A 697 22.00 -24.40 -15.82
N SER A 698 22.83 -25.38 -16.20
CA SER A 698 24.10 -25.70 -15.52
C SER A 698 25.22 -25.68 -16.56
N SER A 699 26.32 -25.01 -16.25
CA SER A 699 27.25 -24.56 -17.30
C SER A 699 28.27 -25.59 -17.81
N SER A 700 28.36 -26.82 -17.25
CA SER A 700 29.16 -27.96 -17.82
C SER A 700 29.41 -29.18 -16.91
N ALA A 701 28.60 -29.46 -15.88
CA ALA A 701 28.94 -30.51 -14.91
C ALA A 701 28.55 -31.95 -15.35
N PRO A 702 29.46 -32.95 -15.25
CA PRO A 702 29.13 -34.37 -15.49
C PRO A 702 28.23 -35.04 -14.43
N GLU A 703 28.09 -34.45 -13.23
CA GLU A 703 27.55 -35.16 -12.04
C GLU A 703 26.43 -34.43 -11.27
N GLY A 704 25.77 -33.42 -11.85
CA GLY A 704 24.58 -32.86 -11.20
C GLY A 704 23.62 -32.14 -12.13
N ASN A 705 22.37 -32.58 -12.05
CA ASN A 705 21.44 -32.49 -13.14
C ASN A 705 20.27 -31.58 -12.82
N SER A 706 20.08 -30.55 -13.65
CA SER A 706 18.90 -29.70 -13.59
C SER A 706 17.65 -30.42 -14.08
N THR A 707 16.52 -30.12 -13.46
CA THR A 707 15.22 -30.68 -13.84
C THR A 707 14.17 -29.60 -13.96
N ILE A 708 13.27 -29.77 -14.94
CA ILE A 708 12.06 -28.96 -15.08
C ILE A 708 10.86 -29.88 -15.14
N GLU A 709 9.88 -29.59 -14.31
CA GLU A 709 8.62 -30.29 -14.24
C GLU A 709 7.51 -29.27 -14.49
N GLY A 710 6.64 -29.51 -15.46
CA GLY A 710 5.48 -28.64 -15.67
C GLY A 710 4.56 -28.69 -14.45
N ILE A 711 4.06 -29.90 -14.16
CA ILE A 711 3.30 -30.20 -12.95
C ILE A 711 3.96 -31.37 -12.23
N HIS A 712 4.33 -31.19 -10.96
CA HIS A 712 4.67 -32.30 -10.07
C HIS A 712 3.53 -32.46 -9.08
N PHE A 713 2.85 -33.59 -9.19
CA PHE A 713 1.70 -33.93 -8.38
C PHE A 713 2.03 -35.06 -7.42
N TYR A 714 1.86 -34.77 -6.13
CA TYR A 714 1.82 -35.71 -5.04
C TYR A 714 0.47 -35.56 -4.33
N GLY A 715 -0.37 -36.58 -4.38
CA GLY A 715 -1.71 -36.60 -3.77
C GLY A 715 -1.87 -37.66 -2.68
N ASN A 716 -3.04 -37.64 -2.03
CA ASN A 716 -3.47 -38.68 -1.09
C ASN A 716 -4.41 -39.68 -1.77
N ASN A 717 -4.50 -40.89 -1.23
CA ASN A 717 -5.38 -41.99 -1.70
C ASN A 717 -6.84 -41.88 -1.20
N ILE A 718 -7.33 -40.65 -0.93
CA ILE A 718 -8.59 -40.43 -0.20
C ILE A 718 -9.51 -39.41 -0.91
N GLY A 719 -9.30 -39.16 -2.20
CA GLY A 719 -10.10 -38.19 -2.95
C GLY A 719 -9.96 -38.32 -4.47
N ASN A 720 -10.96 -37.83 -5.22
CA ASN A 720 -10.98 -37.86 -6.69
C ASN A 720 -10.21 -36.67 -7.28
N ASN A 721 -8.87 -36.67 -7.20
CA ASN A 721 -8.05 -35.56 -7.70
C ASN A 721 -8.18 -35.41 -9.23
N ARG A 722 -8.17 -34.17 -9.73
CA ARG A 722 -8.35 -33.88 -11.17
C ARG A 722 -7.29 -32.94 -11.71
N ILE A 723 -6.50 -33.43 -12.66
CA ILE A 723 -5.50 -32.65 -13.39
C ILE A 723 -5.94 -32.62 -14.84
N ASN A 724 -6.57 -31.52 -15.29
CA ASN A 724 -7.20 -31.51 -16.61
C ASN A 724 -7.06 -30.22 -17.42
N LYS A 725 -7.04 -30.33 -18.74
CA LYS A 725 -6.97 -29.16 -19.65
C LYS A 725 -5.75 -28.26 -19.42
N ASN A 726 -4.66 -28.75 -18.84
CA ASN A 726 -3.44 -27.96 -18.69
C ASN A 726 -2.63 -27.98 -20.00
N TYR A 727 -2.00 -26.86 -20.33
CA TYR A 727 -1.08 -26.74 -21.46
C TYR A 727 0.34 -26.54 -20.94
N ILE A 728 1.24 -27.46 -21.29
CA ILE A 728 2.63 -27.45 -20.82
C ILE A 728 3.53 -27.50 -22.04
N HIS A 729 4.34 -26.47 -22.24
CA HIS A 729 5.16 -26.38 -23.44
C HIS A 729 6.45 -25.57 -23.27
N THR A 730 7.35 -25.65 -24.24
CA THR A 730 8.56 -24.82 -24.31
C THR A 730 9.37 -24.81 -23.01
N LEU A 731 9.73 -26.00 -22.54
CA LEU A 731 10.59 -26.21 -21.37
C LEU A 731 12.02 -26.50 -21.85
N TYR A 732 13.03 -25.95 -21.18
CA TYR A 732 14.42 -26.04 -21.63
C TYR A 732 15.41 -26.30 -20.48
N VAL A 733 16.26 -27.31 -20.63
CA VAL A 733 17.37 -27.56 -19.69
C VAL A 733 18.68 -27.60 -20.45
N SER A 734 19.71 -26.88 -19.99
CA SER A 734 21.06 -27.03 -20.52
C SER A 734 21.89 -28.03 -19.74
N SER A 735 22.10 -29.24 -20.29
CA SER A 735 23.00 -30.24 -19.73
C SER A 735 23.56 -31.18 -20.80
N ASN A 736 24.84 -31.56 -20.68
CA ASN A 736 25.50 -32.57 -21.51
C ASN A 736 25.40 -34.00 -20.91
N THR A 737 24.65 -34.20 -19.82
CA THR A 737 24.48 -35.48 -19.10
C THR A 737 23.13 -36.15 -19.35
N TYR A 738 23.05 -37.47 -19.13
CA TYR A 738 21.81 -38.27 -19.26
C TYR A 738 20.76 -38.00 -18.20
N SER A 739 21.19 -37.47 -17.06
CA SER A 739 20.40 -37.45 -15.83
C SER A 739 19.68 -36.11 -15.62
N ALA A 740 19.89 -35.12 -16.49
CA ALA A 740 19.08 -33.91 -16.57
C ALA A 740 17.83 -34.19 -17.40
N GLY A 741 16.72 -33.50 -17.12
CA GLY A 741 15.54 -33.76 -17.92
C GLY A 741 14.33 -32.89 -17.66
N ILE A 742 13.36 -33.12 -18.52
CA ILE A 742 12.11 -32.40 -18.58
C ILE A 742 10.99 -33.41 -18.38
N ARG A 743 10.04 -33.06 -17.51
CA ARG A 743 8.79 -33.80 -17.34
C ARG A 743 7.63 -32.84 -17.57
N GLY A 744 6.69 -33.21 -18.43
CA GLY A 744 5.45 -32.43 -18.56
C GLY A 744 4.65 -32.53 -17.26
N ILE A 745 4.20 -33.74 -16.93
CA ILE A 745 3.55 -34.06 -15.66
C ILE A 745 4.34 -35.18 -14.97
N TYR A 746 4.70 -34.98 -13.71
CA TYR A 746 5.27 -35.99 -12.83
C TYR A 746 4.23 -36.40 -11.78
N VAL A 747 3.85 -37.67 -11.80
CA VAL A 747 2.90 -38.32 -10.90
C VAL A 747 3.67 -39.13 -9.88
N ASP A 748 3.74 -38.61 -8.66
CA ASP A 748 4.58 -39.12 -7.57
C ASP A 748 3.74 -39.82 -6.47
N GLY A 749 2.41 -39.63 -6.48
CA GLY A 749 1.51 -40.32 -5.57
C GLY A 749 0.06 -39.85 -5.66
N GLY A 750 -0.85 -40.65 -5.08
CA GLY A 750 -2.27 -40.34 -4.91
C GLY A 750 -3.18 -40.67 -6.09
N ASP A 751 -4.38 -41.17 -5.79
CA ASP A 751 -5.40 -41.52 -6.79
C ASP A 751 -5.88 -40.27 -7.54
N SER A 752 -5.71 -40.27 -8.85
CA SER A 752 -5.88 -39.07 -9.66
C SER A 752 -6.30 -39.34 -11.09
N ARG A 753 -7.10 -38.43 -11.64
CA ARG A 753 -7.45 -38.41 -13.06
C ARG A 753 -6.72 -37.29 -13.80
N TYR A 754 -5.97 -37.68 -14.82
CA TYR A 754 -5.27 -36.82 -15.75
C TYR A 754 -6.01 -36.83 -17.08
N SER A 755 -6.65 -35.72 -17.44
CA SER A 755 -7.46 -35.70 -18.67
C SER A 755 -7.41 -34.44 -19.51
N ASN A 756 -7.53 -34.59 -20.83
CA ASN A 756 -7.50 -33.47 -21.76
C ASN A 756 -6.25 -32.59 -21.58
N ASN A 757 -5.13 -33.07 -21.02
CA ASN A 757 -3.92 -32.25 -20.93
C ASN A 757 -3.20 -32.26 -22.28
N ILE A 758 -2.59 -31.13 -22.62
CA ILE A 758 -1.77 -30.97 -23.82
C ILE A 758 -0.34 -30.68 -23.39
N ILE A 759 0.60 -31.52 -23.84
CA ILE A 759 2.02 -31.42 -23.49
C ILE A 759 2.82 -31.36 -24.79
N ASN A 760 3.59 -30.29 -25.01
CA ASN A 760 4.39 -30.05 -26.22
C ASN A 760 5.86 -29.78 -25.86
N LEU A 761 6.72 -30.78 -26.01
CA LEU A 761 8.11 -30.74 -25.52
C LEU A 761 9.11 -31.13 -26.61
N GLY A 762 10.40 -30.87 -26.34
CA GLY A 762 11.53 -31.38 -27.12
C GLY A 762 12.07 -30.44 -28.21
N PHE A 763 11.29 -29.48 -28.70
CA PHE A 763 11.81 -28.45 -29.61
C PHE A 763 12.80 -27.51 -28.91
N GLY A 764 13.91 -27.18 -29.58
CA GLY A 764 15.00 -26.40 -29.01
C GLY A 764 15.89 -27.18 -28.02
N PHE A 765 15.61 -28.46 -27.77
CA PHE A 765 16.36 -29.29 -26.84
C PHE A 765 17.39 -30.17 -27.57
N ASN A 766 18.54 -29.59 -27.90
CA ASN A 766 19.59 -30.25 -28.68
C ASN A 766 20.57 -31.10 -27.84
N MET A 767 20.28 -31.34 -26.55
CA MET A 767 21.22 -31.95 -25.61
C MET A 767 20.72 -33.28 -25.00
N ARG A 768 21.61 -33.97 -24.26
CA ARG A 768 21.46 -35.39 -23.82
C ARG A 768 20.49 -35.62 -22.66
N GLY A 769 19.57 -34.72 -22.32
CA GLY A 769 18.64 -34.95 -21.20
C GLY A 769 17.43 -35.84 -21.55
N TYR A 770 16.86 -36.49 -20.53
CA TYR A 770 15.61 -37.24 -20.66
C TYR A 770 14.42 -36.30 -20.87
N ILE A 771 13.44 -36.73 -21.67
CA ILE A 771 12.18 -35.99 -21.83
C ILE A 771 11.03 -36.96 -21.64
N THR A 772 10.17 -36.66 -20.68
CA THR A 772 8.95 -37.41 -20.46
C THR A 772 7.74 -36.50 -20.57
N GLY A 773 6.73 -36.88 -21.34
CA GLY A 773 5.46 -36.16 -21.37
C GLY A 773 4.74 -36.31 -20.03
N ILE A 774 4.33 -37.54 -19.73
CA ILE A 774 3.80 -37.93 -18.41
C ILE A 774 4.68 -39.02 -17.82
N TYR A 775 5.20 -38.79 -16.62
CA TYR A 775 5.99 -39.74 -15.85
C TYR A 775 5.23 -40.16 -14.59
N GLN A 776 5.06 -41.45 -14.38
CA GLN A 776 4.45 -42.02 -13.18
C GLN A 776 5.41 -43.00 -12.50
N ASP A 777 5.72 -42.76 -11.22
CA ASP A 777 6.75 -43.48 -10.46
C ASP A 777 6.45 -43.63 -8.95
N GLY A 778 5.21 -43.40 -8.49
CA GLY A 778 4.98 -43.26 -7.05
C GLY A 778 5.06 -44.57 -6.23
N ASP A 779 5.59 -44.49 -5.01
CA ASP A 779 5.82 -45.63 -4.09
C ASP A 779 4.57 -46.14 -3.31
N HIS A 780 3.39 -45.58 -3.54
CA HIS A 780 2.17 -45.86 -2.77
C HIS A 780 1.09 -46.59 -3.60
N HIS A 781 0.14 -47.30 -2.94
CA HIS A 781 -1.10 -47.79 -3.60
C HIS A 781 -1.71 -46.63 -4.39
N GLN A 782 -1.86 -46.76 -5.71
CA GLN A 782 -2.28 -45.66 -6.59
C GLN A 782 -3.18 -46.18 -7.71
N GLU A 783 -4.37 -45.60 -7.87
CA GLU A 783 -5.23 -45.79 -9.03
C GLU A 783 -5.26 -44.51 -9.86
N ASN A 784 -4.45 -44.48 -10.93
CA ASN A 784 -4.32 -43.32 -11.79
C ASN A 784 -4.97 -43.55 -13.16
N GLU A 785 -5.79 -42.58 -13.57
CA GLU A 785 -6.55 -42.60 -14.81
C GLU A 785 -6.03 -41.54 -15.79
N PHE A 786 -5.61 -41.94 -16.98
CA PHE A 786 -5.09 -41.08 -18.04
C PHE A 786 -5.99 -41.16 -19.26
N PHE A 787 -6.78 -40.11 -19.47
CA PHE A 787 -7.81 -40.08 -20.50
C PHE A 787 -7.68 -38.90 -21.42
N PHE A 788 -7.75 -39.10 -22.74
CA PHE A 788 -7.83 -37.98 -23.67
C PHE A 788 -6.67 -36.99 -23.59
N ASN A 789 -5.48 -37.38 -23.16
CA ASN A 789 -4.33 -36.49 -23.18
C ASN A 789 -3.71 -36.49 -24.58
N THR A 790 -3.19 -35.34 -25.03
CA THR A 790 -2.37 -35.23 -26.23
C THR A 790 -0.96 -34.85 -25.82
N ILE A 791 -0.01 -35.75 -26.06
CA ILE A 791 1.40 -35.53 -25.77
C ILE A 791 2.16 -35.54 -27.08
N PHE A 792 2.90 -34.48 -27.32
CA PHE A 792 3.78 -34.29 -28.45
C PHE A 792 5.21 -34.10 -27.95
N ILE A 793 6.12 -34.97 -28.36
CA ILE A 793 7.55 -34.82 -28.17
C ILE A 793 8.23 -34.79 -29.53
N GLY A 794 8.92 -33.68 -29.85
CA GLY A 794 9.66 -33.51 -31.09
C GLY A 794 11.12 -33.09 -30.89
N GLY A 795 11.70 -32.57 -31.97
CA GLY A 795 13.08 -32.09 -31.99
C GLY A 795 14.12 -33.15 -32.38
N THR A 796 15.35 -32.68 -32.64
CA THR A 796 16.47 -33.51 -33.10
C THR A 796 17.64 -33.42 -32.13
N ILE A 797 18.18 -34.57 -31.72
CA ILE A 797 19.46 -34.64 -30.99
C ILE A 797 20.59 -34.81 -32.01
N ILE A 798 21.65 -34.00 -31.89
CA ILE A 798 22.81 -34.01 -32.80
C ILE A 798 24.09 -34.31 -31.99
N GLY A 799 24.75 -35.45 -32.25
CA GLY A 799 26.12 -35.76 -31.80
C GLY A 799 26.32 -36.22 -30.33
N GLY A 800 27.34 -37.08 -30.10
CA GLY A 800 27.78 -37.57 -28.79
C GLY A 800 27.91 -39.10 -28.66
N THR A 801 28.41 -39.61 -27.52
CA THR A 801 28.17 -41.01 -27.10
C THR A 801 26.74 -41.10 -26.56
N THR A 802 25.94 -42.09 -26.98
CA THR A 802 24.54 -42.45 -26.60
C THR A 802 23.51 -41.31 -26.36
N PRO A 803 22.32 -41.28 -26.99
CA PRO A 803 21.28 -40.29 -26.64
C PRO A 803 20.57 -40.63 -25.33
N ALA A 804 19.95 -39.66 -24.63
CA ALA A 804 19.02 -39.98 -23.54
C ALA A 804 17.64 -40.33 -24.07
N PRO A 805 16.87 -41.15 -23.34
CA PRO A 805 15.58 -41.58 -23.80
C PRO A 805 14.52 -40.48 -23.69
N SER A 806 13.47 -40.65 -24.48
CA SER A 806 12.24 -39.87 -24.31
C SER A 806 11.02 -40.74 -24.42
N TYR A 807 10.01 -40.44 -23.61
CA TYR A 807 8.76 -41.17 -23.55
C TYR A 807 7.59 -40.19 -23.56
N ALA A 808 6.62 -40.35 -24.46
CA ALA A 808 5.39 -39.55 -24.33
C ALA A 808 4.66 -39.94 -23.03
N PHE A 809 4.61 -41.24 -22.72
CA PHE A 809 4.14 -41.77 -21.45
C PHE A 809 5.13 -42.80 -20.87
N LEU A 810 5.49 -42.64 -19.60
CA LEU A 810 6.32 -43.59 -18.85
C LEU A 810 5.64 -43.90 -17.52
N ALA A 811 5.36 -45.18 -17.29
CA ALA A 811 4.93 -45.71 -16.00
C ALA A 811 5.95 -46.74 -15.50
N GLU A 812 6.42 -46.55 -14.28
CA GLU A 812 7.34 -47.45 -13.59
C GLU A 812 6.66 -48.01 -12.33
N ASN A 813 6.63 -49.34 -12.19
CA ASN A 813 6.05 -50.03 -11.05
C ASN A 813 7.16 -50.43 -10.07
N GLY A 814 7.51 -49.50 -9.18
CA GLY A 814 8.54 -49.65 -8.14
C GLY A 814 8.08 -50.37 -6.87
N SER A 815 6.79 -50.31 -6.51
CA SER A 815 6.32 -50.67 -5.17
C SER A 815 5.68 -52.06 -5.08
N GLU A 816 5.93 -52.78 -3.98
CA GLU A 816 5.29 -54.09 -3.67
C GLU A 816 3.75 -53.97 -3.51
N ASN A 817 3.29 -52.75 -3.31
CA ASN A 817 1.92 -52.37 -2.97
C ASN A 817 1.03 -52.08 -4.18
N GLY A 818 1.58 -52.11 -5.40
CA GLY A 818 0.82 -52.07 -6.65
C GLY A 818 0.37 -50.67 -7.08
N ILE A 819 0.96 -50.15 -8.15
CA ILE A 819 0.44 -49.03 -8.93
C ILE A 819 -0.55 -49.57 -9.96
N PHE A 820 -1.74 -48.99 -10.11
CA PHE A 820 -2.69 -49.30 -11.17
C PHE A 820 -2.86 -48.13 -12.13
N VAL A 821 -2.65 -48.38 -13.43
CA VAL A 821 -2.72 -47.36 -14.49
C VAL A 821 -3.85 -47.68 -15.46
N THR A 822 -4.78 -46.75 -15.66
CA THR A 822 -5.69 -46.81 -16.81
C THR A 822 -5.25 -45.81 -17.86
N LEU A 823 -4.86 -46.28 -19.04
CA LEU A 823 -4.43 -45.44 -20.16
C LEU A 823 -5.38 -45.66 -21.34
N GLN A 824 -6.28 -44.70 -21.59
CA GLN A 824 -7.28 -44.81 -22.66
C GLN A 824 -7.54 -43.50 -23.39
N ASN A 825 -7.86 -43.58 -24.68
CA ASN A 825 -8.19 -42.43 -25.53
C ASN A 825 -7.08 -41.37 -25.62
N ASN A 826 -5.81 -41.70 -25.43
CA ASN A 826 -4.72 -40.72 -25.52
C ASN A 826 -4.08 -40.70 -26.91
N ILE A 827 -3.50 -39.56 -27.30
CA ILE A 827 -2.55 -39.47 -28.42
C ILE A 827 -1.15 -39.32 -27.83
N LEU A 828 -0.30 -40.31 -28.09
CA LEU A 828 1.08 -40.39 -27.62
C LEU A 828 2.01 -40.27 -28.84
N HIS A 829 2.35 -39.03 -29.18
CA HIS A 829 3.18 -38.70 -30.34
C HIS A 829 4.62 -38.46 -29.89
N ASN A 830 5.55 -39.30 -30.33
CA ASN A 830 6.97 -39.11 -30.11
C ASN A 830 7.74 -39.20 -31.43
N GLU A 831 8.03 -38.04 -32.01
CA GLU A 831 8.78 -37.90 -33.25
C GLU A 831 10.23 -37.48 -33.04
N ARG A 832 10.71 -37.51 -31.80
CA ARG A 832 12.09 -37.17 -31.49
C ARG A 832 13.05 -38.08 -32.25
N VAL A 833 14.05 -37.48 -32.89
CA VAL A 833 15.05 -38.20 -33.69
C VAL A 833 16.46 -37.98 -33.15
N SER A 834 17.29 -39.01 -33.23
CA SER A 834 18.72 -38.95 -32.90
C SER A 834 19.57 -39.12 -34.16
N THR A 835 20.45 -38.16 -34.46
CA THR A 835 21.34 -38.19 -35.64
C THR A 835 22.81 -38.24 -35.23
N GLY A 836 23.62 -39.02 -35.96
CA GLY A 836 25.07 -39.17 -35.70
C GLY A 836 25.44 -40.17 -34.59
N PHE A 837 24.56 -41.11 -34.23
CA PHE A 837 24.79 -42.17 -33.24
C PHE A 837 24.86 -43.55 -33.89
N ALA A 838 25.47 -44.54 -33.23
CA ALA A 838 25.55 -45.91 -33.73
C ALA A 838 24.16 -46.51 -34.00
N ALA A 839 24.02 -47.21 -35.12
CA ALA A 839 22.80 -47.93 -35.49
C ALA A 839 22.37 -48.90 -34.36
N ASN A 840 21.05 -49.01 -34.12
CA ASN A 840 20.40 -49.89 -33.14
C ASN A 840 20.27 -49.40 -31.68
N THR A 841 20.44 -48.11 -31.40
CA THR A 841 20.11 -47.57 -30.06
C THR A 841 18.74 -46.87 -30.07
N ILE A 842 17.66 -47.64 -30.17
CA ILE A 842 16.28 -47.11 -30.07
C ILE A 842 16.06 -46.58 -28.65
N ARG A 843 15.75 -45.29 -28.51
CA ARG A 843 15.59 -44.61 -27.21
C ARG A 843 14.42 -43.64 -27.14
N HIS A 844 13.71 -43.41 -28.24
CA HIS A 844 12.53 -42.54 -28.26
C HIS A 844 11.29 -43.39 -28.45
N SER A 845 10.43 -43.46 -27.44
CA SER A 845 9.23 -44.30 -27.49
C SER A 845 7.97 -43.52 -27.20
N CYS A 846 6.84 -43.94 -27.75
CA CYS A 846 5.55 -43.35 -27.41
C CYS A 846 5.19 -43.71 -25.97
N VAL A 847 5.37 -44.98 -25.60
CA VAL A 847 4.93 -45.51 -24.30
C VAL A 847 5.97 -46.45 -23.70
N ARG A 848 6.11 -46.42 -22.38
CA ARG A 848 6.90 -47.43 -21.65
C ARG A 848 6.21 -47.79 -20.34
N PHE A 849 6.01 -49.09 -20.13
CA PHE A 849 5.65 -49.67 -18.85
C PHE A 849 6.85 -50.48 -18.36
N ALA A 850 7.50 -50.04 -17.29
CA ALA A 850 8.60 -50.75 -16.67
C ALA A 850 8.11 -51.41 -15.38
N ARG A 851 8.31 -52.73 -15.25
CA ARG A 851 8.07 -53.45 -14.01
C ARG A 851 9.42 -53.56 -13.28
N LEU A 852 9.52 -52.99 -12.08
CA LEU A 852 10.74 -52.98 -11.28
C LEU A 852 10.70 -54.02 -10.13
N ASN A 853 9.53 -54.59 -9.84
CA ASN A 853 9.31 -55.65 -8.86
C ASN A 853 8.95 -57.00 -9.51
N SER A 854 8.91 -58.08 -8.72
CA SER A 854 8.62 -59.45 -9.19
C SER A 854 7.13 -59.83 -9.18
N ASN A 855 6.20 -58.91 -8.87
CA ASN A 855 4.76 -59.18 -8.83
C ASN A 855 4.22 -59.42 -10.25
N THR A 856 3.36 -60.43 -10.44
CA THR A 856 2.76 -60.78 -11.73
C THR A 856 1.36 -60.21 -11.96
N ASN A 857 0.74 -59.56 -10.97
CA ASN A 857 -0.62 -59.01 -11.07
C ASN A 857 -0.76 -57.99 -12.21
N LEU A 858 -1.92 -58.01 -12.87
CA LEU A 858 -2.26 -56.99 -13.85
C LEU A 858 -2.34 -55.63 -13.16
N TRP A 859 -1.57 -54.67 -13.67
CA TRP A 859 -1.37 -53.37 -13.05
C TRP A 859 -1.61 -52.21 -14.03
N ALA A 860 -2.11 -52.53 -15.23
CA ALA A 860 -2.51 -51.56 -16.23
C ALA A 860 -3.73 -52.03 -17.05
N ILE A 861 -4.63 -51.09 -17.36
CA ILE A 861 -5.66 -51.20 -18.41
C ILE A 861 -5.25 -50.28 -19.55
N ILE A 862 -5.01 -50.85 -20.72
CA ILE A 862 -4.51 -50.12 -21.90
C ILE A 862 -5.44 -50.44 -23.07
N ASN A 863 -6.10 -49.42 -23.62
CA ASN A 863 -6.94 -49.57 -24.82
C ASN A 863 -7.25 -48.21 -25.47
N TYR A 864 -7.56 -48.19 -26.77
CA TYR A 864 -7.99 -46.99 -27.49
C TYR A 864 -6.99 -45.82 -27.42
N ASN A 865 -5.69 -46.06 -27.53
CA ASN A 865 -4.69 -45.01 -27.65
C ASN A 865 -4.11 -44.98 -29.06
N ASP A 866 -3.62 -43.82 -29.49
CA ASP A 866 -2.82 -43.69 -30.70
C ASP A 866 -1.36 -43.50 -30.32
N TYR A 867 -0.49 -44.35 -30.87
CA TYR A 867 0.95 -44.31 -30.64
C TYR A 867 1.63 -43.92 -31.94
N TYR A 868 2.07 -42.68 -32.08
CA TYR A 868 2.73 -42.24 -33.30
C TYR A 868 4.22 -41.98 -33.11
N PHE A 869 5.02 -42.59 -33.99
CA PHE A 869 6.45 -42.34 -34.14
C PHE A 869 6.84 -42.47 -35.63
N PRO A 870 7.94 -41.84 -36.08
CA PRO A 870 8.34 -41.82 -37.49
C PRO A 870 8.77 -43.22 -37.97
N PRO A 871 8.19 -43.74 -39.07
CA PRO A 871 8.45 -45.11 -39.55
C PRO A 871 9.87 -45.34 -40.09
N ALA A 872 10.65 -44.28 -40.35
CA ALA A 872 11.99 -44.35 -40.94
C ALA A 872 13.14 -44.15 -39.94
N SER A 873 12.87 -43.93 -38.65
CA SER A 873 13.92 -43.63 -37.67
C SER A 873 14.44 -44.89 -36.97
N LEU A 874 15.74 -45.19 -37.12
CA LEU A 874 16.43 -46.26 -36.37
C LEU A 874 16.55 -45.98 -34.85
N SER A 875 15.98 -44.87 -34.36
CA SER A 875 16.07 -44.39 -32.99
C SER A 875 14.75 -44.44 -32.21
N SER A 876 13.63 -44.79 -32.87
CA SER A 876 12.30 -44.69 -32.26
C SER A 876 11.52 -46.00 -32.28
N ALA A 877 10.60 -46.17 -31.34
CA ALA A 877 9.75 -47.34 -31.19
C ALA A 877 8.34 -46.96 -30.74
N LEU A 878 7.42 -47.91 -30.86
CA LEU A 878 6.11 -47.79 -30.23
C LEU A 878 6.29 -47.73 -28.71
N GLY A 879 6.99 -48.72 -28.15
CA GLY A 879 7.17 -48.78 -26.71
C GLY A 879 7.90 -49.98 -26.17
N SER A 880 7.80 -50.20 -24.87
CA SER A 880 8.22 -51.43 -24.19
C SER A 880 7.26 -51.74 -23.05
N PHE A 881 6.96 -53.03 -22.84
CA PHE A 881 6.07 -53.49 -21.78
C PHE A 881 6.79 -54.54 -20.93
N GLU A 882 7.02 -54.21 -19.65
CA GLU A 882 7.64 -55.05 -18.61
C GLU A 882 9.02 -55.64 -18.95
N THR A 883 9.62 -55.18 -20.04
CA THR A 883 10.92 -55.61 -20.53
C THR A 883 11.71 -54.38 -21.00
N THR A 884 13.01 -54.55 -21.18
CA THR A 884 13.86 -53.54 -21.81
C THR A 884 13.88 -53.64 -23.34
N THR A 885 13.15 -54.61 -23.90
CA THR A 885 13.08 -54.85 -25.35
C THR A 885 12.11 -53.86 -26.00
N ASN A 886 12.59 -53.18 -27.03
CA ASN A 886 11.77 -52.26 -27.80
C ASN A 886 10.80 -53.01 -28.72
N ILE A 887 9.55 -52.57 -28.72
CA ILE A 887 8.45 -53.05 -29.56
C ILE A 887 8.25 -52.05 -30.69
N LEU A 888 8.34 -52.53 -31.93
CA LEU A 888 8.41 -51.68 -33.13
C LEU A 888 7.09 -51.53 -33.89
N ASN A 889 6.05 -52.29 -33.54
CA ASN A 889 4.76 -52.22 -34.21
C ASN A 889 3.62 -52.59 -33.26
N LEU A 890 2.41 -52.19 -33.64
CA LEU A 890 1.21 -52.36 -32.83
C LEU A 890 0.84 -53.83 -32.60
N GLY A 891 1.01 -54.72 -33.60
CA GLY A 891 0.70 -56.14 -33.43
C GLY A 891 1.56 -56.82 -32.36
N ALA A 892 2.86 -56.51 -32.34
CA ALA A 892 3.77 -57.00 -31.30
C ALA A 892 3.47 -56.37 -29.92
N TRP A 893 2.99 -55.13 -29.88
CA TRP A 893 2.55 -54.47 -28.65
C TRP A 893 1.30 -55.13 -28.05
N GLN A 894 0.30 -55.41 -28.88
CA GLN A 894 -0.92 -56.12 -28.49
C GLN A 894 -0.60 -57.54 -27.99
N ALA A 895 0.33 -58.23 -28.65
CA ALA A 895 0.79 -59.54 -28.20
C ALA A 895 1.54 -59.49 -26.85
N ALA A 896 2.39 -58.48 -26.65
CA ALA A 896 3.16 -58.31 -25.42
C ALA A 896 2.29 -57.91 -24.22
N THR A 897 1.29 -57.06 -24.43
CA THR A 897 0.39 -56.58 -23.38
C THR A 897 -0.79 -57.53 -23.11
N GLY A 898 -1.18 -58.34 -24.10
CA GLY A 898 -2.43 -59.10 -24.07
C GLY A 898 -3.68 -58.22 -24.07
N GLN A 899 -3.54 -56.93 -24.38
CA GLN A 899 -4.58 -55.89 -24.32
C GLN A 899 -4.57 -55.02 -25.59
N ASP A 900 -5.19 -53.84 -25.52
CA ASP A 900 -4.94 -52.74 -26.46
C ASP A 900 -5.40 -52.97 -27.92
N LEU A 901 -6.43 -53.81 -28.10
CA LEU A 901 -6.95 -54.21 -29.42
C LEU A 901 -7.52 -53.07 -30.26
N ASN A 902 -7.96 -51.97 -29.63
CA ASN A 902 -8.60 -50.84 -30.33
C ASN A 902 -7.66 -49.63 -30.48
N SER A 903 -6.38 -49.80 -30.16
CA SER A 903 -5.37 -48.77 -30.35
C SER A 903 -4.91 -48.67 -31.78
N LEU A 904 -4.32 -47.53 -32.11
CA LEU A 904 -3.84 -47.18 -33.44
C LEU A 904 -2.35 -46.83 -33.41
N ASN A 905 -1.71 -46.91 -34.58
CA ASN A 905 -0.37 -46.43 -34.83
C ASN A 905 -0.44 -45.62 -36.15
N VAL A 906 -1.11 -44.47 -36.09
CA VAL A 906 -1.45 -43.63 -37.24
C VAL A 906 -0.90 -42.23 -37.01
N ASP A 907 -0.48 -41.53 -38.08
CA ASP A 907 -0.12 -40.11 -37.98
C ASP A 907 -1.35 -39.27 -37.61
N PRO A 908 -1.35 -38.55 -36.49
CA PRO A 908 -2.48 -37.69 -36.12
C PRO A 908 -2.75 -36.56 -37.13
N PHE A 909 -1.78 -36.24 -37.99
CA PHE A 909 -1.80 -35.10 -38.93
C PHE A 909 -2.12 -33.79 -38.22
N PHE A 910 -1.33 -33.45 -37.20
CA PHE A 910 -1.42 -32.16 -36.50
C PHE A 910 -1.25 -30.98 -37.48
N LEU A 911 -1.93 -29.86 -37.20
CA LEU A 911 -2.07 -28.74 -38.15
C LEU A 911 -0.74 -28.08 -38.52
N THR A 912 0.16 -27.92 -37.54
CA THR A 912 1.47 -27.28 -37.72
C THR A 912 2.53 -27.94 -36.83
N ILE A 913 3.74 -28.14 -37.37
CA ILE A 913 4.91 -28.67 -36.67
C ILE A 913 6.10 -27.73 -36.91
N PRO A 914 6.76 -27.16 -35.89
CA PRO A 914 6.48 -27.32 -34.45
C PRO A 914 5.16 -26.64 -34.02
N PRO A 915 4.43 -27.18 -33.03
CA PRO A 915 3.22 -26.55 -32.51
C PRO A 915 3.56 -25.28 -31.72
N LEU A 916 2.81 -24.19 -31.93
CA LEU A 916 2.96 -22.90 -31.25
C LEU A 916 1.80 -22.60 -30.28
N ALA A 917 0.67 -23.27 -30.46
CA ALA A 917 -0.53 -23.13 -29.63
C ALA A 917 -1.21 -24.50 -29.37
N PRO A 918 -2.10 -24.60 -28.37
CA PRO A 918 -2.82 -25.86 -28.09
C PRO A 918 -3.63 -26.40 -29.28
N VAL A 919 -4.20 -25.49 -30.09
CA VAL A 919 -5.04 -25.84 -31.24
C VAL A 919 -4.25 -26.53 -32.36
N ASP A 920 -2.95 -26.30 -32.44
CA ASP A 920 -2.09 -26.91 -33.46
C ASP A 920 -1.98 -28.43 -33.26
N LEU A 921 -2.22 -28.91 -32.03
CA LEU A 921 -2.26 -30.31 -31.64
C LEU A 921 -3.67 -30.92 -31.70
N LYS A 922 -4.56 -30.32 -32.50
CA LYS A 922 -5.83 -30.92 -32.88
C LYS A 922 -5.60 -31.94 -34.00
N PRO A 923 -5.98 -33.22 -33.83
CA PRO A 923 -5.79 -34.23 -34.87
C PRO A 923 -6.67 -33.97 -36.09
N ALA A 924 -6.15 -34.26 -37.29
CA ALA A 924 -6.92 -34.31 -38.54
C ALA A 924 -7.20 -35.75 -39.02
N ALA A 925 -6.46 -36.72 -38.47
CA ALA A 925 -6.71 -38.15 -38.67
C ALA A 925 -8.02 -38.61 -38.03
N ASN A 926 -8.59 -39.71 -38.53
CA ASN A 926 -9.72 -40.37 -37.90
C ASN A 926 -9.23 -41.29 -36.78
N LEU A 927 -9.32 -40.83 -35.53
CA LEU A 927 -8.85 -41.53 -34.33
C LEU A 927 -10.05 -41.85 -33.41
N PRO A 928 -10.85 -42.88 -33.72
CA PRO A 928 -12.02 -43.27 -32.94
C PRO A 928 -11.62 -43.84 -31.57
N GLY A 929 -12.07 -43.19 -30.51
CA GLY A 929 -11.92 -43.58 -29.12
C GLY A 929 -13.22 -44.12 -28.51
N LEU A 930 -13.10 -44.60 -27.28
CA LEU A 930 -14.20 -45.13 -26.48
C LEU A 930 -15.03 -44.01 -25.83
N ALA A 931 -16.33 -43.97 -26.12
CA ALA A 931 -17.23 -42.97 -25.54
C ALA A 931 -17.56 -43.26 -24.06
N GLY A 932 -17.81 -42.20 -23.29
CA GLY A 932 -18.12 -42.30 -21.85
C GLY A 932 -16.92 -42.56 -20.94
N THR A 933 -15.70 -42.67 -21.49
CA THR A 933 -14.47 -42.90 -20.73
C THR A 933 -14.27 -41.87 -19.62
N GLY A 934 -14.13 -42.36 -18.39
CA GLY A 934 -13.93 -41.55 -17.20
C GLY A 934 -15.07 -40.56 -16.88
N GLY A 935 -16.23 -40.62 -17.55
CA GLY A 935 -17.27 -39.59 -17.39
C GLY A 935 -16.82 -38.20 -17.85
N ILE A 936 -15.84 -38.11 -18.76
CA ILE A 936 -15.36 -36.85 -19.34
C ILE A 936 -16.30 -36.45 -20.48
N THR A 937 -16.98 -35.33 -20.33
CA THR A 937 -18.06 -34.90 -21.24
C THR A 937 -17.64 -33.83 -22.25
N ASP A 938 -16.45 -33.25 -22.10
CA ASP A 938 -15.95 -32.20 -22.99
C ASP A 938 -14.44 -32.34 -23.27
N ASP A 939 -13.96 -31.63 -24.29
CA ASP A 939 -12.56 -31.60 -24.70
C ASP A 939 -11.80 -30.39 -24.10
N PHE A 940 -10.56 -30.17 -24.53
CA PHE A 940 -9.72 -29.03 -24.12
C PHE A 940 -10.39 -27.67 -24.41
N GLY A 941 -11.05 -27.52 -25.56
CA GLY A 941 -11.78 -26.33 -25.98
C GLY A 941 -13.19 -26.21 -25.42
N ASN A 942 -13.62 -27.14 -24.55
CA ASN A 942 -14.98 -27.27 -24.02
C ASN A 942 -16.03 -27.66 -25.08
N VAL A 943 -15.62 -28.32 -26.17
CA VAL A 943 -16.52 -28.98 -27.11
C VAL A 943 -17.06 -30.26 -26.47
N THR A 944 -18.37 -30.44 -26.47
CA THR A 944 -19.03 -31.64 -25.92
C THR A 944 -18.63 -32.90 -26.70
N ARG A 945 -18.28 -33.95 -25.97
CA ARG A 945 -17.94 -35.26 -26.54
C ARG A 945 -19.21 -36.08 -26.82
N PRO A 946 -19.25 -36.84 -27.94
CA PRO A 946 -20.34 -37.77 -28.22
C PRO A 946 -20.58 -38.81 -27.10
N VAL A 947 -21.81 -39.30 -27.00
CA VAL A 947 -22.20 -40.40 -26.09
C VAL A 947 -22.23 -41.73 -26.83
N ALA A 948 -22.05 -42.83 -26.09
CA ALA A 948 -22.13 -44.18 -26.64
C ALA A 948 -23.46 -44.43 -27.37
N PRO A 949 -23.48 -45.17 -28.51
CA PRO A 949 -22.37 -45.90 -29.13
C PRO A 949 -21.51 -45.08 -30.11
N THR A 950 -21.74 -43.77 -30.23
CA THR A 950 -20.96 -42.92 -31.14
C THR A 950 -19.52 -42.77 -30.62
N PRO A 951 -18.48 -43.02 -31.42
CA PRO A 951 -17.10 -42.87 -30.96
C PRO A 951 -16.77 -41.40 -30.66
N VAL A 952 -15.84 -41.20 -29.74
CA VAL A 952 -15.22 -39.91 -29.39
C VAL A 952 -13.85 -39.82 -30.05
N THR A 953 -13.21 -38.66 -30.07
CA THR A 953 -11.83 -38.54 -30.58
C THR A 953 -10.81 -38.89 -29.49
N MET A 954 -9.85 -39.77 -29.81
CA MET A 954 -8.62 -39.90 -29.02
C MET A 954 -7.90 -38.54 -28.93
N GLY A 955 -7.27 -38.27 -27.80
CA GLY A 955 -6.57 -37.02 -27.51
C GLY A 955 -7.46 -35.91 -26.94
N ALA A 956 -6.83 -34.77 -26.66
CA ALA A 956 -7.39 -33.67 -25.90
C ALA A 956 -8.43 -32.85 -26.65
N TRP A 957 -8.54 -33.02 -27.97
CA TRP A 957 -9.47 -32.29 -28.82
C TRP A 957 -10.49 -33.22 -29.45
N GLU A 958 -11.74 -32.78 -29.51
CA GLU A 958 -12.79 -33.47 -30.24
C GLU A 958 -12.84 -32.99 -31.70
N ILE A 959 -12.92 -33.95 -32.62
CA ILE A 959 -13.25 -33.72 -34.03
C ILE A 959 -14.76 -33.90 -34.17
N LEU A 960 -15.45 -32.84 -34.60
CA LEU A 960 -16.91 -32.79 -34.70
C LEU A 960 -17.52 -33.85 -35.66
N CYS A 961 -16.71 -34.46 -36.52
CA CYS A 961 -17.09 -35.56 -37.41
C CYS A 961 -16.09 -36.72 -37.38
N GLN A 962 -16.57 -37.91 -37.07
CA GLN A 962 -15.79 -39.14 -37.09
C GLN A 962 -16.51 -40.25 -37.84
N VAL A 963 -15.77 -41.14 -38.51
CA VAL A 963 -16.32 -42.35 -39.12
C VAL A 963 -15.28 -43.45 -39.16
N ALA A 964 -15.59 -44.59 -38.54
CA ALA A 964 -14.70 -45.72 -38.40
C ALA A 964 -15.37 -47.01 -38.88
N VAL A 965 -14.64 -47.80 -39.68
CA VAL A 965 -15.03 -49.15 -40.06
C VAL A 965 -14.63 -50.09 -38.91
N THR A 966 -15.62 -50.65 -38.21
CA THR A 966 -15.43 -51.53 -37.04
C THR A 966 -15.40 -53.01 -37.41
N THR A 967 -15.84 -53.38 -38.60
CA THR A 967 -15.67 -54.75 -39.13
C THR A 967 -15.32 -54.64 -40.60
N GLN A 968 -14.14 -55.14 -40.96
CA GLN A 968 -13.65 -55.16 -42.34
C GLN A 968 -14.31 -56.30 -43.13
N PRO A 969 -14.57 -56.13 -44.44
CA PRO A 969 -15.00 -57.24 -45.29
C PRO A 969 -13.87 -58.26 -45.43
N VAL A 970 -14.25 -59.53 -45.51
CA VAL A 970 -13.32 -60.67 -45.63
C VAL A 970 -13.37 -61.27 -47.02
N ASN A 971 -12.28 -61.91 -47.46
CA ASN A 971 -12.25 -62.62 -48.74
C ASN A 971 -13.32 -63.72 -48.77
N VAL A 972 -14.00 -63.88 -49.90
CA VAL A 972 -15.07 -64.86 -50.10
C VAL A 972 -14.68 -65.82 -51.23
N THR A 973 -14.87 -67.12 -51.02
CA THR A 973 -14.67 -68.14 -52.05
C THR A 973 -16.00 -68.82 -52.35
N GLU A 974 -16.48 -68.73 -53.59
CA GLU A 974 -17.79 -69.25 -53.99
C GLU A 974 -17.77 -69.90 -55.37
N CYS A 975 -18.71 -70.81 -55.65
CA CYS A 975 -18.84 -71.44 -56.96
C CYS A 975 -19.43 -70.46 -58.01
N GLU A 976 -19.08 -70.67 -59.27
CA GLU A 976 -19.75 -70.01 -60.40
C GLU A 976 -21.28 -70.27 -60.36
N ASN A 977 -22.07 -69.23 -60.68
CA ASN A 977 -23.51 -69.09 -60.46
C ASN A 977 -23.98 -69.01 -58.99
N GLY A 978 -23.05 -69.07 -58.02
CA GLY A 978 -23.32 -68.88 -56.61
C GLY A 978 -23.66 -67.44 -56.23
N THR A 979 -23.77 -67.20 -54.92
CA THR A 979 -24.02 -65.88 -54.34
C THR A 979 -22.97 -65.57 -53.28
N ALA A 980 -22.28 -64.44 -53.38
CA ALA A 980 -21.26 -63.99 -52.44
C ALA A 980 -21.76 -62.77 -51.67
N THR A 981 -21.44 -62.71 -50.38
CA THR A 981 -21.79 -61.58 -49.51
C THR A 981 -20.55 -60.97 -48.86
N PHE A 982 -20.43 -59.66 -48.94
CA PHE A 982 -19.42 -58.88 -48.25
C PHE A 982 -20.11 -57.95 -47.26
N SER A 983 -19.70 -57.99 -46.00
CA SER A 983 -20.28 -57.16 -44.94
C SER A 983 -19.23 -56.23 -44.35
N VAL A 984 -19.63 -55.01 -44.06
CA VAL A 984 -18.87 -54.00 -43.31
C VAL A 984 -19.72 -53.58 -42.11
N ALA A 985 -19.08 -53.33 -40.97
CA ALA A 985 -19.71 -52.59 -39.88
C ALA A 985 -18.97 -51.27 -39.72
N ALA A 986 -19.72 -50.20 -39.45
CA ALA A 986 -19.13 -48.89 -39.23
C ALA A 986 -19.92 -48.09 -38.20
N VAL A 987 -19.22 -47.23 -37.50
CA VAL A 987 -19.78 -46.27 -36.53
C VAL A 987 -19.28 -44.88 -36.89
N GLY A 988 -20.07 -43.85 -36.61
CA GLY A 988 -19.68 -42.47 -36.88
C GLY A 988 -20.59 -41.47 -36.20
N THR A 989 -20.28 -40.19 -36.35
CA THR A 989 -21.10 -39.08 -35.87
C THR A 989 -22.41 -39.03 -36.68
N GLY A 990 -23.51 -39.50 -36.09
CA GLY A 990 -24.77 -39.73 -36.82
C GLY A 990 -24.78 -41.07 -37.58
N VAL A 991 -25.85 -41.33 -38.36
CA VAL A 991 -25.99 -42.60 -39.09
C VAL A 991 -25.02 -42.63 -40.28
N PRO A 992 -24.09 -43.60 -40.35
CA PRO A 992 -23.18 -43.71 -41.49
C PRO A 992 -23.93 -44.04 -42.79
N SER A 993 -23.42 -43.50 -43.91
CA SER A 993 -23.86 -43.86 -45.26
C SER A 993 -22.78 -44.69 -45.96
N TYR A 994 -23.18 -45.60 -46.83
CA TYR A 994 -22.30 -46.62 -47.42
C TYR A 994 -22.29 -46.51 -48.95
N GLN A 995 -21.15 -46.82 -49.56
CA GLN A 995 -20.97 -46.92 -51.00
C GLN A 995 -19.95 -48.01 -51.33
N TRP A 996 -20.41 -49.15 -51.83
CA TRP A 996 -19.51 -50.23 -52.27
C TRP A 996 -18.79 -49.86 -53.57
N GLN A 997 -17.53 -50.29 -53.67
CA GLN A 997 -16.63 -50.07 -54.78
C GLN A 997 -15.98 -51.40 -55.20
N ILE A 998 -15.69 -51.53 -56.49
CA ILE A 998 -14.98 -52.68 -57.06
C ILE A 998 -13.61 -52.26 -57.60
N PHE A 999 -12.65 -53.17 -57.52
CA PHE A 999 -11.34 -53.07 -58.13
C PHE A 999 -11.07 -54.29 -59.02
N THR A 1000 -10.81 -54.04 -60.30
CA THR A 1000 -10.55 -55.07 -61.33
C THR A 1000 -9.15 -54.93 -61.96
N GLY A 1001 -8.19 -54.31 -61.25
CA GLY A 1001 -6.81 -54.10 -61.71
C GLY A 1001 -6.45 -52.66 -62.11
N GLY A 1002 -7.25 -51.66 -61.71
CA GLY A 1002 -7.09 -50.23 -62.07
C GLY A 1002 -7.28 -49.27 -60.90
N VAL A 1003 -8.39 -48.51 -60.89
CA VAL A 1003 -8.82 -47.66 -59.76
C VAL A 1003 -10.09 -48.23 -59.14
N TRP A 1004 -10.40 -47.86 -57.91
CA TRP A 1004 -11.67 -48.21 -57.28
C TRP A 1004 -12.83 -47.47 -57.94
N VAL A 1005 -13.87 -48.21 -58.36
CA VAL A 1005 -15.05 -47.65 -59.03
C VAL A 1005 -16.29 -47.91 -58.18
N ASN A 1006 -17.13 -46.88 -57.98
CA ASN A 1006 -18.42 -47.01 -57.29
C ASN A 1006 -19.32 -48.01 -58.02
N LEU A 1007 -19.82 -48.99 -57.29
CA LEU A 1007 -20.86 -49.88 -57.77
C LEU A 1007 -22.21 -49.14 -57.81
N THR A 1008 -23.12 -49.66 -58.61
CA THR A 1008 -24.54 -49.28 -58.63
C THR A 1008 -25.39 -50.49 -58.29
N ASN A 1009 -26.56 -50.27 -57.69
CA ASN A 1009 -27.46 -51.32 -57.23
C ASN A 1009 -28.21 -51.98 -58.40
N THR A 1010 -27.46 -52.64 -59.28
CA THR A 1010 -27.90 -53.30 -60.53
C THR A 1010 -27.27 -54.67 -60.63
N LEU A 1011 -28.00 -55.68 -61.12
CA LEU A 1011 -27.49 -57.05 -61.29
C LEU A 1011 -26.10 -57.04 -61.96
N PRO A 1012 -25.11 -57.79 -61.44
CA PRO A 1012 -25.22 -58.82 -60.39
C PRO A 1012 -25.20 -58.29 -58.93
N TYR A 1013 -25.09 -56.98 -58.72
CA TYR A 1013 -24.87 -56.36 -57.41
C TYR A 1013 -26.18 -55.90 -56.75
N SER A 1014 -26.32 -56.15 -55.45
CA SER A 1014 -27.39 -55.62 -54.60
C SER A 1014 -26.86 -55.24 -53.22
N GLY A 1015 -27.50 -54.30 -52.52
CA GLY A 1015 -27.03 -53.81 -51.21
C GLY A 1015 -25.88 -52.80 -51.30
N VAL A 1016 -25.66 -52.17 -52.45
CA VAL A 1016 -24.50 -51.30 -52.70
C VAL A 1016 -24.41 -50.06 -51.79
N LEU A 1017 -25.54 -49.58 -51.27
CA LEU A 1017 -25.60 -48.45 -50.33
C LEU A 1017 -25.91 -48.89 -48.89
N THR A 1018 -25.74 -50.17 -48.57
CA THR A 1018 -26.00 -50.74 -47.25
C THR A 1018 -24.71 -51.36 -46.65
N PRO A 1019 -24.71 -51.75 -45.38
CA PRO A 1019 -23.58 -52.44 -44.76
C PRO A 1019 -23.21 -53.78 -45.41
N THR A 1020 -24.06 -54.35 -46.28
CA THR A 1020 -23.83 -55.67 -46.90
C THR A 1020 -24.03 -55.61 -48.41
N LEU A 1021 -22.97 -55.88 -49.17
CA LEU A 1021 -23.01 -56.12 -50.61
C LEU A 1021 -23.29 -57.59 -50.89
N THR A 1022 -24.26 -57.87 -51.75
CA THR A 1022 -24.57 -59.22 -52.24
C THR A 1022 -24.37 -59.27 -53.76
N ILE A 1023 -23.61 -60.26 -54.22
CA ILE A 1023 -23.33 -60.53 -55.64
C ILE A 1023 -23.99 -61.85 -56.00
N THR A 1024 -24.99 -61.84 -56.88
CA THR A 1024 -25.68 -63.05 -57.35
C THR A 1024 -25.27 -63.41 -58.77
N GLY A 1025 -25.27 -64.70 -59.10
CA GLY A 1025 -24.89 -65.15 -60.45
C GLY A 1025 -23.42 -64.87 -60.75
N ILE A 1026 -22.53 -65.17 -59.80
CA ILE A 1026 -21.08 -64.98 -59.92
C ILE A 1026 -20.57 -65.67 -61.18
N THR A 1027 -19.75 -64.99 -61.98
CA THR A 1027 -19.12 -65.58 -63.18
C THR A 1027 -17.63 -65.77 -62.96
N ASN A 1028 -17.00 -66.71 -63.69
CA ASN A 1028 -15.55 -66.90 -63.61
C ASN A 1028 -14.73 -65.62 -63.94
N ALA A 1029 -15.30 -64.69 -64.73
CA ALA A 1029 -14.68 -63.40 -65.03
C ALA A 1029 -14.56 -62.45 -63.81
N MET A 1030 -15.25 -62.74 -62.71
CA MET A 1030 -15.18 -61.98 -61.45
C MET A 1030 -14.10 -62.50 -60.50
N ASN A 1031 -13.41 -63.59 -60.86
CA ASN A 1031 -12.35 -64.17 -60.05
C ASN A 1031 -11.19 -63.18 -59.87
N GLY A 1032 -10.81 -62.94 -58.62
CA GLY A 1032 -9.73 -62.01 -58.26
C GLY A 1032 -10.16 -60.55 -58.15
N ASN A 1033 -11.42 -60.20 -58.46
CA ASN A 1033 -11.93 -58.86 -58.20
C ASN A 1033 -11.97 -58.57 -56.70
N GLN A 1034 -11.63 -57.35 -56.32
CA GLN A 1034 -11.71 -56.90 -54.93
C GLN A 1034 -12.87 -55.93 -54.71
N TYR A 1035 -13.45 -55.98 -53.51
CA TYR A 1035 -14.59 -55.17 -53.10
C TYR A 1035 -14.26 -54.45 -51.79
N ARG A 1036 -14.57 -53.16 -51.72
CA ARG A 1036 -14.47 -52.35 -50.50
C ARG A 1036 -15.68 -51.45 -50.35
N CYS A 1037 -15.96 -50.98 -49.14
CA CYS A 1037 -17.01 -50.02 -48.87
C CYS A 1037 -16.40 -48.67 -48.45
N GLN A 1038 -16.81 -47.59 -49.10
CA GLN A 1038 -16.60 -46.24 -48.63
C GLN A 1038 -17.74 -45.87 -47.67
N VAL A 1039 -17.40 -45.39 -46.48
CA VAL A 1039 -18.34 -45.02 -45.43
C VAL A 1039 -18.22 -43.53 -45.13
N THR A 1040 -19.34 -42.81 -45.19
CA THR A 1040 -19.40 -41.36 -44.95
C THR A 1040 -20.25 -41.03 -43.74
N SER A 1041 -19.76 -40.14 -42.88
CA SER A 1041 -20.49 -39.56 -41.76
C SER A 1041 -20.61 -38.04 -41.94
N VAL A 1042 -21.81 -37.52 -41.63
CA VAL A 1042 -22.15 -36.10 -41.69
C VAL A 1042 -22.89 -35.70 -40.41
N THR A 1043 -22.48 -34.61 -39.78
CA THR A 1043 -23.24 -33.99 -38.68
C THR A 1043 -23.84 -32.66 -39.15
N PRO A 1044 -25.17 -32.51 -39.11
CA PRO A 1044 -25.82 -31.20 -39.27
C PRO A 1044 -25.50 -30.32 -38.05
N GLY A 1045 -24.99 -29.10 -38.26
CA GLY A 1045 -24.65 -28.17 -37.19
C GLY A 1045 -23.74 -27.02 -37.67
N THR A 1046 -23.27 -26.18 -36.75
CA THR A 1046 -22.31 -25.11 -37.03
C THR A 1046 -21.04 -25.28 -36.18
N PRO A 1047 -19.88 -25.57 -36.80
CA PRO A 1047 -19.67 -25.82 -38.24
C PRO A 1047 -20.15 -27.22 -38.66
N PRO A 1048 -20.76 -27.36 -39.86
CA PRO A 1048 -21.07 -28.67 -40.43
C PRO A 1048 -19.77 -29.34 -40.85
N CYS A 1049 -19.70 -30.66 -40.75
CA CYS A 1049 -18.53 -31.40 -41.19
C CYS A 1049 -18.94 -32.70 -41.90
N THR A 1050 -18.02 -33.22 -42.72
CA THR A 1050 -18.19 -34.47 -43.47
C THR A 1050 -16.87 -35.23 -43.40
N LYS A 1051 -16.91 -36.50 -43.00
CA LYS A 1051 -15.74 -37.39 -43.00
C LYS A 1051 -16.05 -38.65 -43.81
N ILE A 1052 -15.07 -39.10 -44.57
CA ILE A 1052 -15.16 -40.29 -45.43
C ILE A 1052 -14.01 -41.23 -45.03
N THR A 1053 -14.31 -42.52 -44.85
CA THR A 1053 -13.32 -43.59 -44.57
C THR A 1053 -13.61 -44.78 -45.48
N ASP A 1054 -12.56 -45.38 -46.06
CA ASP A 1054 -12.68 -46.60 -46.88
C ASP A 1054 -12.41 -47.86 -46.03
N SER A 1055 -13.12 -48.96 -46.29
CA SER A 1055 -12.76 -50.29 -45.76
C SER A 1055 -11.57 -50.88 -46.52
N ASN A 1056 -10.99 -51.95 -45.97
CA ASN A 1056 -10.06 -52.81 -46.70
C ASN A 1056 -10.73 -53.43 -47.93
N GLY A 1057 -9.93 -53.80 -48.93
CA GLY A 1057 -10.39 -54.59 -50.08
C GLY A 1057 -10.45 -56.08 -49.76
N ALA A 1058 -11.60 -56.71 -50.03
CA ALA A 1058 -11.82 -58.14 -49.92
C ALA A 1058 -11.90 -58.78 -51.30
N THR A 1059 -11.19 -59.89 -51.51
CA THR A 1059 -11.11 -60.59 -52.81
C THR A 1059 -12.23 -61.62 -52.94
N LEU A 1060 -12.86 -61.68 -54.12
CA LEU A 1060 -13.75 -62.78 -54.51
C LEU A 1060 -12.95 -63.84 -55.28
N ASN A 1061 -12.87 -65.06 -54.73
CA ASN A 1061 -12.32 -66.22 -55.42
C ASN A 1061 -13.45 -67.06 -55.99
N VAL A 1062 -13.49 -67.23 -57.30
CA VAL A 1062 -14.54 -68.00 -57.98
C VAL A 1062 -14.01 -69.40 -58.28
N ILE A 1063 -14.73 -70.43 -57.83
CA ILE A 1063 -14.49 -71.82 -58.20
C ILE A 1063 -15.23 -72.07 -59.52
N PRO A 1064 -14.53 -72.29 -60.65
CA PRO A 1064 -15.18 -72.51 -61.94
C PRO A 1064 -16.04 -73.78 -61.91
N GLY A 1065 -17.21 -73.74 -62.57
CA GLY A 1065 -18.00 -74.96 -62.78
C GLY A 1065 -17.26 -75.98 -63.67
N PRO A 1066 -17.69 -77.27 -63.67
CA PRO A 1066 -17.12 -78.26 -64.58
C PRO A 1066 -17.32 -77.83 -66.03
N THR A 1067 -16.22 -77.68 -66.77
CA THR A 1067 -16.26 -77.31 -68.20
C THR A 1067 -16.73 -78.49 -69.04
N THR A 1068 -17.87 -78.37 -69.72
CA THR A 1068 -18.25 -79.32 -70.76
C THR A 1068 -17.42 -79.04 -72.02
N SER A 1069 -16.31 -79.76 -72.17
CA SER A 1069 -15.55 -79.78 -73.42
C SER A 1069 -16.24 -80.68 -74.46
N ALA A 1070 -16.24 -80.19 -75.70
CA ALA A 1070 -16.82 -80.71 -76.93
C ALA A 1070 -16.97 -82.25 -77.08
N ILE A 1071 -18.13 -82.65 -77.62
CA ILE A 1071 -18.38 -83.96 -78.25
C ILE A 1071 -17.60 -84.05 -79.56
N TRP A 1072 -16.91 -85.18 -79.83
CA TRP A 1072 -16.82 -85.79 -81.16
C TRP A 1072 -16.74 -87.33 -81.09
N HIS A 1073 -17.35 -87.95 -82.10
CA HIS A 1073 -17.74 -89.34 -82.32
C HIS A 1073 -16.59 -90.35 -82.56
N TYR A 1074 -16.76 -91.59 -82.07
CA TYR A 1074 -17.17 -92.77 -82.87
C TYR A 1074 -17.84 -93.82 -81.99
#